data_AF-A0A5C3EEV1-F1
#
_entry.id   AF-A0A5C3EEV1-F1
#
_cell.length_a   1.000
_cell.length_b   1.000
_cell.length_c   1.000
_cell.angle_alpha   90.00
_cell.angle_beta   90.00
_cell.angle_gamma   90.00
#
_symmetry.space_group_name_H-M   'P 1'
#
loop_
_entity.id
_entity.type
_entity.pdbx_description
1 polymer ?
#
loop_
_entity_poly.entity_id
_entity_poly.type
_entity_poly.pdbx_seq_one_letter_code
_entity_poly.pdbx_strand_id
1 'polypeptide(L)'
;MAQQTDTPLYPVQAHTSPQPNNNNNINIIIIKPWCNINIFLYHHEEEIAIAQLYLRTLPSLEALPRRSDSDTLTIRRESRHRKRSCSSSSKHQQSSKVVEMGSSEVVPGPTNVRLVGAKSPTVPTFNPSASFLQSQQGNFPALSSTDESEISSSSSTASWSAKSKSITSTQLRAFLASSMSSMYRTEVPLYGDLLSIISSVNSSVIRSNPDVISDDEISRLNVERHGAIRVGTEAELSLLSRIFRIFGMHPVGYYDLAKDAGLPIHATAFRPVGRENLVKNPFRIFCSLLRMDLIQDLPTRRLAEELLAKRQIVSQRCVELLVKAESALPEEKEIEVRIAGLSRSEALEFVERVVDIFAWHPDTPVSMAQYKMLAKSHPLVADIVSFRGPHINHLTPRTLDIDQVQRMMVSQGIDAKDVVEGPPRRTNPVYLRQTSFHALSEEVKFLGAAEGGVEEGKHKARFGEIEARGQALTKKGSRLYDALMAKVAKVKRAKEEERGETGVGKEECVQILEEVFGDGFPDEKDALLREGLGYFMFSVRDQNLAKQMAIGSGLKSGCELLADMVQAGGLDAEPITYEDFLPASAAGIFQSNLPQTATARPTSARSEANSDEHNGKLDDKEARRKLEAAVGGEILDYFTLYAEQQRQSLAEVAAAIGVELHALADTSTV
;
A
#
# COMPACT_ATOMS: atom_id res chain seq x y z
N MET A 1 -26.06 -72.26 25.02
CA MET A 1 -27.35 -72.01 24.33
C MET A 1 -27.13 -72.23 22.84
N ALA A 2 -28.15 -72.74 22.14
CA ALA A 2 -28.21 -72.99 20.70
C ALA A 2 -28.02 -71.71 19.84
N GLN A 3 -27.71 -71.71 18.53
CA GLN A 3 -27.40 -72.72 17.48
C GLN A 3 -26.63 -71.98 16.34
N GLN A 4 -25.71 -72.58 15.56
CA GLN A 4 -25.90 -73.18 14.20
C GLN A 4 -26.77 -72.34 13.23
N THR A 5 -26.54 -72.17 11.92
CA THR A 5 -25.53 -72.64 10.91
C THR A 5 -25.64 -71.70 9.66
N ASP A 6 -24.89 -71.75 8.53
CA ASP A 6 -23.87 -72.68 7.98
C ASP A 6 -22.89 -71.98 6.97
N THR A 7 -22.02 -72.76 6.32
CA THR A 7 -21.15 -72.44 5.16
C THR A 7 -21.55 -73.33 3.93
N PRO A 8 -20.79 -73.58 2.82
CA PRO A 8 -19.70 -72.88 2.10
C PRO A 8 -19.83 -72.92 0.52
N LEU A 9 -18.73 -72.57 -0.20
CA LEU A 9 -18.20 -73.12 -1.50
C LEU A 9 -18.10 -72.22 -2.77
N TYR A 10 -16.87 -71.73 -3.02
CA TYR A 10 -15.97 -71.87 -4.21
C TYR A 10 -16.40 -72.72 -5.46
N PRO A 11 -15.68 -72.71 -6.62
CA PRO A 11 -14.71 -71.74 -7.23
C PRO A 11 -14.76 -71.64 -8.81
N VAL A 12 -13.67 -71.11 -9.43
CA VAL A 12 -12.98 -71.56 -10.69
C VAL A 12 -13.24 -70.87 -12.07
N GLN A 13 -12.14 -70.26 -12.59
CA GLN A 13 -11.59 -70.20 -13.98
C GLN A 13 -12.48 -69.83 -15.21
N ALA A 14 -12.00 -69.34 -16.36
CA ALA A 14 -10.78 -68.68 -16.89
C ALA A 14 -10.96 -68.55 -18.43
N HIS A 15 -9.99 -67.97 -19.16
CA HIS A 15 -9.88 -67.92 -20.64
C HIS A 15 -10.93 -67.03 -21.39
N THR A 16 -10.66 -66.40 -22.55
CA THR A 16 -9.47 -66.35 -23.43
C THR A 16 -9.47 -65.06 -24.27
N SER A 17 -8.30 -64.53 -24.64
CA SER A 17 -8.14 -63.67 -25.84
C SER A 17 -8.10 -64.55 -27.11
N PRO A 18 -8.42 -64.07 -28.34
CA PRO A 18 -7.44 -63.25 -29.08
C PRO A 18 -7.99 -62.23 -30.14
N GLN A 19 -7.13 -61.29 -30.55
CA GLN A 19 -7.12 -60.58 -31.85
C GLN A 19 -6.71 -61.56 -33.00
N PRO A 20 -6.83 -61.32 -34.33
CA PRO A 20 -6.52 -60.03 -35.01
C PRO A 20 -7.22 -59.70 -36.37
N ASN A 21 -6.72 -58.66 -37.06
CA ASN A 21 -6.65 -58.47 -38.54
C ASN A 21 -7.96 -58.13 -39.32
N ASN A 22 -7.95 -57.38 -40.44
CA ASN A 22 -6.99 -56.44 -41.06
C ASN A 22 -7.67 -55.67 -42.25
N ASN A 23 -7.12 -54.53 -42.71
CA ASN A 23 -7.34 -53.88 -44.04
C ASN A 23 -8.78 -53.44 -44.46
N ASN A 24 -9.06 -52.26 -45.05
CA ASN A 24 -8.44 -51.64 -46.23
C ASN A 24 -9.00 -50.21 -46.53
N ASN A 25 -8.16 -49.31 -47.07
CA ASN A 25 -8.37 -48.32 -48.16
C ASN A 25 -9.68 -47.49 -48.32
N ILE A 26 -9.73 -46.23 -48.81
CA ILE A 26 -8.84 -45.08 -49.13
C ILE A 26 -9.72 -44.04 -49.91
N ASN A 27 -9.32 -42.76 -49.95
CA ASN A 27 -9.82 -41.59 -50.74
C ASN A 27 -10.74 -40.61 -49.97
N ILE A 28 -10.25 -39.46 -49.46
CA ILE A 28 -9.70 -38.26 -50.14
C ILE A 28 -10.77 -37.40 -50.84
N ILE A 29 -11.08 -36.25 -50.22
CA ILE A 29 -11.37 -34.99 -50.93
C ILE A 29 -10.50 -33.90 -50.29
N ILE A 30 -9.76 -33.18 -51.12
CA ILE A 30 -8.90 -32.05 -50.71
C ILE A 30 -9.69 -30.76 -50.88
N ILE A 31 -9.77 -29.94 -49.82
CA ILE A 31 -10.14 -28.52 -49.94
C ILE A 31 -9.06 -27.69 -49.23
N LYS A 32 -8.39 -26.82 -49.98
CA LYS A 32 -7.44 -25.83 -49.45
C LYS A 32 -8.20 -24.69 -48.76
N PRO A 33 -7.73 -24.16 -47.62
CA PRO A 33 -8.13 -22.84 -47.15
C PRO A 33 -7.09 -21.79 -47.55
N TRP A 34 -7.54 -20.75 -48.26
CA TRP A 34 -6.93 -19.42 -48.22
C TRP A 34 -8.02 -18.44 -47.80
N CYS A 35 -7.71 -17.59 -46.82
CA CYS A 35 -8.48 -16.43 -46.37
C CYS A 35 -9.96 -16.65 -45.98
N ASN A 36 -10.23 -16.65 -44.68
CA ASN A 36 -11.14 -15.63 -44.16
C ASN A 36 -10.63 -15.09 -42.82
N ILE A 37 -10.41 -13.78 -42.81
CA ILE A 37 -9.99 -12.96 -41.65
C ILE A 37 -11.26 -12.45 -40.95
N ASN A 38 -11.11 -11.98 -39.71
CA ASN A 38 -12.15 -11.46 -38.79
C ASN A 38 -12.91 -12.52 -37.99
N ILE A 39 -12.51 -12.68 -36.72
CA ILE A 39 -13.35 -12.98 -35.54
C ILE A 39 -12.55 -12.87 -34.21
N PHE A 40 -11.22 -12.75 -34.24
CA PHE A 40 -10.33 -12.73 -33.06
C PHE A 40 -9.70 -11.37 -32.71
N LEU A 41 -10.33 -10.24 -33.05
CA LEU A 41 -9.78 -8.88 -32.79
C LEU A 41 -10.62 -7.99 -31.86
N TYR A 42 -11.76 -8.46 -31.34
CA TYR A 42 -12.70 -7.59 -30.59
C TYR A 42 -12.52 -7.56 -29.06
N HIS A 43 -11.52 -8.24 -28.50
CA HIS A 43 -11.27 -8.24 -27.05
C HIS A 43 -9.87 -7.78 -26.62
N HIS A 44 -8.95 -7.52 -27.55
CA HIS A 44 -7.57 -7.08 -27.21
C HIS A 44 -7.34 -5.57 -27.36
N GLU A 45 -8.24 -4.82 -28.00
CA GLU A 45 -8.05 -3.38 -28.23
C GLU A 45 -8.36 -2.51 -27.00
N GLU A 46 -9.24 -2.92 -26.08
CA GLU A 46 -9.60 -2.09 -24.90
C GLU A 46 -8.47 -2.00 -23.85
N GLU A 47 -7.68 -3.06 -23.65
CA GLU A 47 -6.61 -3.07 -22.65
C GLU A 47 -5.34 -2.34 -23.15
N ILE A 48 -4.96 -2.57 -24.41
CA ILE A 48 -3.85 -1.85 -25.07
C ILE A 48 -4.17 -0.35 -25.20
N ALA A 49 -5.45 0.02 -25.35
CA ALA A 49 -5.87 1.42 -25.44
C ALA A 49 -5.56 2.24 -24.18
N ILE A 50 -5.59 1.66 -22.97
CA ILE A 50 -5.40 2.44 -21.73
C ILE A 50 -3.95 2.94 -21.62
N ALA A 51 -2.97 2.06 -21.89
CA ALA A 51 -1.55 2.44 -21.89
C ALA A 51 -1.23 3.47 -22.99
N GLN A 52 -1.79 3.30 -24.20
CA GLN A 52 -1.53 4.20 -25.33
C GLN A 52 -2.27 5.54 -25.23
N LEU A 53 -3.46 5.58 -24.62
CA LEU A 53 -4.22 6.81 -24.40
C LEU A 53 -3.54 7.69 -23.35
N TYR A 54 -2.98 7.09 -22.28
CA TYR A 54 -2.26 7.84 -21.24
C TYR A 54 -0.91 8.41 -21.72
N LEU A 55 -0.18 7.68 -22.56
CA LEU A 55 1.03 8.21 -23.22
C LEU A 55 0.76 9.40 -24.16
N ARG A 56 -0.50 9.56 -24.63
CA ARG A 56 -0.93 10.70 -25.46
C ARG A 56 -1.50 11.88 -24.67
N THR A 57 -1.79 11.74 -23.38
CA THR A 57 -2.37 12.81 -22.54
C THR A 57 -1.37 13.48 -21.60
N LEU A 58 -0.10 13.08 -21.63
CA LEU A 58 0.99 13.88 -21.05
C LEU A 58 1.01 15.28 -21.71
N PRO A 59 1.08 16.38 -20.93
CA PRO A 59 1.23 17.70 -21.52
C PRO A 59 2.56 17.78 -22.26
N SER A 60 2.50 18.08 -23.55
CA SER A 60 3.70 18.37 -24.33
C SER A 60 4.44 19.57 -23.74
N LEU A 61 5.77 19.46 -23.62
CA LEU A 61 6.65 20.49 -23.06
C LEU A 61 6.78 21.76 -23.94
N GLU A 62 5.88 21.94 -24.92
CA GLU A 62 5.87 23.03 -25.90
C GLU A 62 4.57 23.86 -25.83
N ALA A 63 4.15 24.28 -24.63
CA ALA A 63 2.98 25.14 -24.44
C ALA A 63 3.15 26.22 -23.35
N LEU A 64 4.34 26.83 -23.25
CA LEU A 64 4.51 28.12 -22.56
C LEU A 64 4.29 29.26 -23.55
N PRO A 65 3.29 30.15 -23.36
CA PRO A 65 3.10 31.29 -24.25
C PRO A 65 4.24 32.28 -24.08
N ARG A 66 5.05 32.45 -25.13
CA ARG A 66 6.00 33.57 -25.24
C ARG A 66 5.21 34.87 -25.16
N ARG A 67 5.37 35.65 -24.09
CA ARG A 67 5.01 37.07 -24.09
C ARG A 67 6.21 37.90 -24.52
N SER A 68 5.95 38.78 -25.46
CA SER A 68 6.91 39.66 -26.13
C SER A 68 7.43 40.78 -25.23
N ASP A 69 8.67 41.18 -25.46
CA ASP A 69 9.24 42.41 -24.93
C ASP A 69 8.44 43.65 -25.34
N SER A 70 8.06 44.47 -24.37
CA SER A 70 8.16 45.94 -24.43
C SER A 70 7.75 46.53 -23.07
N ASP A 71 8.73 46.79 -22.22
CA ASP A 71 8.96 48.16 -21.76
C ASP A 71 10.25 48.25 -20.93
N THR A 72 11.16 49.11 -21.40
CA THR A 72 12.44 49.42 -20.75
C THR A 72 12.24 50.11 -19.40
N LEU A 73 12.95 49.67 -18.36
CA LEU A 73 13.51 50.57 -17.36
C LEU A 73 14.82 50.01 -16.77
N THR A 74 15.75 50.91 -16.47
CA THR A 74 17.20 50.64 -16.48
C THR A 74 17.74 50.06 -15.16
N ILE A 75 18.74 49.19 -15.29
CA ILE A 75 19.50 48.59 -14.18
C ILE A 75 20.26 49.66 -13.36
N ARG A 76 20.22 49.53 -12.03
CA ARG A 76 21.35 49.90 -11.17
C ARG A 76 21.68 48.75 -10.20
N ARG A 77 22.79 48.07 -10.47
CA ARG A 77 23.41 47.07 -9.57
C ARG A 77 24.17 47.80 -8.46
N GLU A 78 24.01 47.35 -7.21
CA GLU A 78 25.07 47.48 -6.22
C GLU A 78 25.43 46.11 -5.63
N SER A 79 26.72 45.81 -5.64
CA SER A 79 27.31 44.55 -5.20
C SER A 79 27.61 44.59 -3.70
N ARG A 80 27.21 43.54 -2.97
CA ARG A 80 27.70 43.30 -1.61
C ARG A 80 28.78 42.23 -1.61
N HIS A 81 30.03 42.67 -1.42
CA HIS A 81 31.15 41.78 -1.10
C HIS A 81 31.35 41.67 0.41
N ARG A 82 31.65 40.45 0.88
CA ARG A 82 32.06 40.16 2.26
C ARG A 82 33.32 40.95 2.64
N LYS A 83 33.39 41.40 3.91
CA LYS A 83 34.63 41.31 4.70
C LYS A 83 34.34 41.23 6.20
N ARG A 84 35.24 40.55 6.91
CA ARG A 84 35.23 40.33 8.37
C ARG A 84 35.70 41.58 9.12
N SER A 85 35.26 41.76 10.36
CA SER A 85 36.10 42.32 11.43
C SER A 85 35.55 41.96 12.82
N CYS A 86 36.44 41.59 13.73
CA CYS A 86 36.19 41.59 15.17
C CYS A 86 36.67 42.92 15.76
N SER A 87 35.94 43.51 16.71
CA SER A 87 36.55 44.29 17.81
C SER A 87 35.53 44.71 18.88
N SER A 88 35.76 44.20 20.08
CA SER A 88 35.65 44.85 21.40
C SER A 88 35.00 46.25 21.55
N SER A 89 34.02 46.30 22.46
CA SER A 89 34.00 47.17 23.65
C SER A 89 33.68 48.67 23.58
N SER A 90 32.82 49.05 24.54
CA SER A 90 32.93 50.23 25.42
C SER A 90 31.94 51.40 25.23
N LYS A 91 30.93 51.39 26.12
CA LYS A 91 30.47 52.49 26.99
C LYS A 91 29.86 53.78 26.41
N HIS A 92 28.84 54.22 27.17
CA HIS A 92 28.42 55.61 27.44
C HIS A 92 27.74 56.39 26.29
N GLN A 93 26.87 57.37 26.55
CA GLN A 93 25.97 57.68 27.69
C GLN A 93 25.17 58.93 27.29
N GLN A 94 23.85 59.00 27.62
CA GLN A 94 23.08 60.27 27.70
C GLN A 94 22.93 61.05 26.35
N SER A 95 22.02 62.03 26.18
CA SER A 95 20.91 62.57 26.99
C SER A 95 19.98 63.40 26.07
N SER A 96 18.80 63.78 26.59
CA SER A 96 17.98 64.97 26.22
C SER A 96 17.20 64.91 24.89
N LYS A 97 15.86 65.05 24.87
CA LYS A 97 14.98 66.21 25.27
C LYS A 97 15.01 67.35 24.24
N VAL A 98 13.95 68.12 23.92
CA VAL A 98 12.47 68.13 24.20
C VAL A 98 11.85 69.17 23.22
N VAL A 99 10.53 69.46 23.32
CA VAL A 99 9.73 70.51 22.62
C VAL A 99 9.14 70.04 21.27
N GLU A 100 7.83 69.91 20.99
CA GLU A 100 6.52 70.30 21.60
C GLU A 100 5.78 71.48 20.89
N MET A 101 4.45 71.32 20.74
CA MET A 101 3.43 72.28 20.21
C MET A 101 3.56 72.70 18.73
N GLY A 102 2.50 72.99 17.98
CA GLY A 102 1.02 73.03 18.14
C GLY A 102 0.47 73.51 16.76
N SER A 103 -0.80 73.48 16.36
CA SER A 103 -2.12 73.42 17.00
C SER A 103 -3.18 73.60 15.88
N SER A 104 -4.40 73.02 16.00
CA SER A 104 -5.69 73.54 15.45
C SER A 104 -5.84 73.84 13.92
N GLU A 105 -7.01 73.84 13.26
CA GLU A 105 -8.41 73.82 13.70
C GLU A 105 -9.44 73.49 12.57
N VAL A 106 -10.71 73.30 12.97
CA VAL A 106 -11.99 73.47 12.22
C VAL A 106 -12.45 72.44 11.16
N VAL A 107 -13.71 72.04 11.35
CA VAL A 107 -14.62 71.27 10.45
C VAL A 107 -15.82 72.15 10.12
N PRO A 108 -16.44 72.04 8.93
CA PRO A 108 -17.91 71.89 8.90
C PRO A 108 -18.44 70.91 7.84
N GLY A 109 -19.50 70.16 8.18
CA GLY A 109 -20.50 69.66 7.21
C GLY A 109 -21.72 70.59 7.18
N PRO A 110 -22.95 70.15 6.80
CA PRO A 110 -23.37 68.86 6.23
C PRO A 110 -24.34 69.01 5.02
N THR A 111 -24.84 67.92 4.41
CA THR A 111 -26.27 67.72 4.03
C THR A 111 -26.58 66.32 3.47
N ASN A 112 -27.84 65.88 3.60
CA ASN A 112 -28.33 64.51 3.31
C ASN A 112 -28.99 64.37 1.93
N VAL A 113 -28.87 63.20 1.27
CA VAL A 113 -29.99 62.55 0.54
C VAL A 113 -29.96 61.01 0.67
N ARG A 114 -31.15 60.46 0.96
CA ARG A 114 -31.68 59.08 1.10
C ARG A 114 -31.06 57.85 0.39
N LEU A 115 -31.33 56.70 1.02
CA LEU A 115 -31.11 55.31 0.58
C LEU A 115 -31.90 54.87 -0.67
N VAL A 116 -31.30 53.96 -1.45
CA VAL A 116 -31.94 52.70 -1.94
C VAL A 116 -30.93 51.56 -1.76
N GLY A 117 -31.37 50.38 -1.33
CA GLY A 117 -30.47 49.31 -0.86
C GLY A 117 -29.87 48.40 -1.94
N ALA A 118 -28.72 47.82 -1.64
CA ALA A 118 -28.12 46.70 -2.36
C ALA A 118 -27.71 45.60 -1.36
N LYS A 119 -27.97 44.34 -1.70
CA LYS A 119 -27.66 43.18 -0.85
C LYS A 119 -26.16 42.90 -0.82
N SER A 120 -25.66 42.40 0.32
CA SER A 120 -24.32 41.85 0.43
C SER A 120 -24.10 40.67 -0.53
N PRO A 121 -22.90 40.50 -1.11
CA PRO A 121 -22.60 39.32 -1.92
C PRO A 121 -22.52 38.09 -1.01
N THR A 122 -23.36 37.10 -1.30
CA THR A 122 -23.31 35.78 -0.66
C THR A 122 -22.03 35.06 -1.07
N VAL A 123 -21.26 34.60 -0.09
CA VAL A 123 -20.16 33.64 -0.30
C VAL A 123 -20.73 32.38 -0.97
N PRO A 124 -20.14 31.87 -2.06
CA PRO A 124 -20.64 30.66 -2.71
C PRO A 124 -20.44 29.45 -1.79
N THR A 125 -21.52 28.78 -1.42
CA THR A 125 -21.50 27.48 -0.75
C THR A 125 -20.89 26.44 -1.67
N PHE A 126 -19.77 25.87 -1.24
CA PHE A 126 -19.10 24.76 -1.92
C PHE A 126 -20.04 23.54 -1.97
N ASN A 127 -20.32 23.04 -3.17
CA ASN A 127 -21.19 21.88 -3.40
C ASN A 127 -20.34 20.71 -3.93
N PRO A 128 -20.01 19.69 -3.11
CA PRO A 128 -19.07 18.62 -3.48
C PRO A 128 -19.52 17.79 -4.68
N SER A 129 -20.83 17.56 -4.82
CA SER A 129 -21.39 16.58 -5.77
C SER A 129 -21.10 16.89 -7.24
N ALA A 130 -20.98 18.17 -7.61
CA ALA A 130 -20.68 18.58 -8.98
C ALA A 130 -19.20 18.41 -9.34
N SER A 131 -18.29 18.74 -8.41
CA SER A 131 -16.85 18.60 -8.64
C SER A 131 -16.41 17.13 -8.69
N PHE A 132 -17.11 16.25 -7.98
CA PHE A 132 -16.81 14.82 -7.93
C PHE A 132 -16.99 14.14 -9.30
N LEU A 133 -18.17 14.25 -9.90
CA LEU A 133 -18.47 13.64 -11.21
C LEU A 133 -17.53 14.15 -12.32
N GLN A 134 -17.23 15.45 -12.33
CA GLN A 134 -16.42 16.07 -13.37
C GLN A 134 -14.93 15.70 -13.26
N SER A 135 -14.44 15.31 -12.08
CA SER A 135 -13.08 14.76 -11.90
C SER A 135 -12.91 13.33 -12.43
N GLN A 136 -13.99 12.54 -12.47
CA GLN A 136 -13.96 11.13 -12.86
C GLN A 136 -14.13 10.90 -14.37
N GLN A 137 -14.80 11.82 -15.07
CA GLN A 137 -15.02 11.75 -16.53
C GLN A 137 -13.71 11.73 -17.36
N GLY A 138 -12.59 12.18 -16.81
CA GLY A 138 -11.29 12.22 -17.50
C GLY A 138 -10.44 10.95 -17.40
N ASN A 139 -10.67 10.09 -16.39
CA ASN A 139 -9.73 9.01 -16.03
C ASN A 139 -10.25 7.58 -16.25
N PHE A 140 -11.55 7.35 -16.44
CA PHE A 140 -12.10 6.03 -16.76
C PHE A 140 -13.28 6.14 -17.75
N PRO A 141 -13.22 5.53 -18.96
CA PRO A 141 -14.27 5.65 -19.98
C PRO A 141 -15.66 5.11 -19.58
N ALA A 142 -15.76 4.34 -18.49
CA ALA A 142 -16.98 3.63 -18.11
C ALA A 142 -18.03 4.47 -17.35
N LEU A 143 -17.77 5.77 -17.11
CA LEU A 143 -18.57 6.62 -16.20
C LEU A 143 -19.15 7.89 -16.85
N SER A 144 -19.55 7.85 -18.14
CA SER A 144 -20.36 8.94 -18.72
C SER A 144 -21.72 9.02 -18.01
N SER A 145 -22.00 10.19 -17.40
CA SER A 145 -23.19 10.44 -16.58
C SER A 145 -24.34 11.00 -17.43
N THR A 146 -24.67 10.33 -18.54
CA THR A 146 -25.72 10.75 -19.48
C THR A 146 -26.77 9.66 -19.63
N ASP A 147 -27.68 9.60 -18.67
CA ASP A 147 -28.98 8.94 -18.84
C ASP A 147 -30.03 9.64 -17.96
N GLU A 148 -30.26 10.92 -18.25
CA GLU A 148 -31.28 11.79 -17.65
C GLU A 148 -32.13 12.36 -18.79
N SER A 149 -33.00 11.52 -19.36
CA SER A 149 -34.05 11.96 -20.29
C SER A 149 -35.25 11.01 -20.31
N GLU A 150 -36.07 11.05 -19.26
CA GLU A 150 -37.48 10.64 -19.38
C GLU A 150 -38.22 11.66 -20.28
N ILE A 151 -38.43 11.33 -21.54
CA ILE A 151 -39.46 11.99 -22.37
C ILE A 151 -40.29 10.92 -23.08
N SER A 152 -41.59 10.95 -22.82
CA SER A 152 -42.56 9.94 -23.23
C SER A 152 -42.74 9.84 -24.75
N SER A 153 -42.66 8.63 -25.31
CA SER A 153 -43.58 8.20 -26.38
C SER A 153 -43.69 6.67 -26.44
N SER A 154 -44.84 6.20 -26.91
CA SER A 154 -45.23 4.79 -26.84
C SER A 154 -44.77 3.95 -28.03
N SER A 155 -44.33 2.71 -27.74
CA SER A 155 -44.68 1.45 -28.41
C SER A 155 -43.51 0.54 -28.81
N SER A 156 -43.76 -0.77 -28.68
CA SER A 156 -43.17 -1.87 -29.46
C SER A 156 -41.69 -2.25 -29.25
N THR A 157 -41.51 -3.38 -28.54
CA THR A 157 -40.56 -4.47 -28.89
C THR A 157 -39.07 -4.14 -29.08
N ALA A 158 -38.33 -4.12 -27.97
CA ALA A 158 -37.01 -4.76 -27.89
C ALA A 158 -36.73 -5.21 -26.46
N SER A 159 -36.59 -6.53 -26.22
CA SER A 159 -36.14 -7.06 -24.93
C SER A 159 -34.62 -6.91 -24.81
N TRP A 160 -34.16 -5.68 -24.59
CA TRP A 160 -32.79 -5.41 -24.15
C TRP A 160 -32.82 -5.23 -22.64
N SER A 161 -32.39 -6.28 -21.94
CA SER A 161 -32.22 -6.24 -20.49
C SER A 161 -31.21 -5.16 -20.13
N ALA A 162 -31.69 -4.03 -19.63
CA ALA A 162 -30.88 -3.03 -18.95
C ALA A 162 -30.35 -3.63 -17.64
N LYS A 163 -29.37 -4.53 -17.75
CA LYS A 163 -28.64 -5.06 -16.61
C LYS A 163 -27.92 -3.91 -15.94
N SER A 164 -28.46 -3.46 -14.80
CA SER A 164 -27.71 -2.67 -13.83
C SER A 164 -26.34 -3.32 -13.65
N LYS A 165 -25.26 -2.62 -14.01
CA LYS A 165 -23.90 -3.12 -13.87
C LYS A 165 -23.57 -3.19 -12.38
N SER A 166 -23.83 -4.37 -11.80
CA SER A 166 -23.48 -4.70 -10.41
C SER A 166 -22.00 -4.42 -10.17
N ILE A 167 -21.73 -3.62 -9.13
CA ILE A 167 -20.38 -3.21 -8.76
C ILE A 167 -19.65 -4.36 -8.04
N THR A 168 -18.37 -4.54 -8.33
CA THR A 168 -17.54 -5.55 -7.67
C THR A 168 -16.75 -4.95 -6.50
N SER A 169 -16.33 -5.81 -5.57
CA SER A 169 -15.43 -5.45 -4.47
C SER A 169 -14.12 -4.82 -4.96
N THR A 170 -13.59 -5.30 -6.11
CA THR A 170 -12.39 -4.73 -6.75
C THR A 170 -12.63 -3.34 -7.36
N GLN A 171 -13.81 -3.08 -7.95
CA GLN A 171 -14.19 -1.73 -8.38
C GLN A 171 -14.32 -0.78 -7.18
N LEU A 172 -14.99 -1.21 -6.10
CA LEU A 172 -15.04 -0.44 -4.86
C LEU A 172 -13.65 -0.14 -4.29
N ARG A 173 -12.74 -1.12 -4.31
CA ARG A 173 -11.36 -0.96 -3.81
C ARG A 173 -10.58 0.04 -4.64
N ALA A 174 -10.74 0.03 -5.97
CA ALA A 174 -10.15 1.02 -6.86
C ALA A 174 -10.71 2.44 -6.61
N PHE A 175 -12.02 2.58 -6.35
CA PHE A 175 -12.62 3.86 -5.95
C PHE A 175 -12.13 4.34 -4.58
N LEU A 176 -11.99 3.45 -3.60
CA LEU A 176 -11.41 3.80 -2.30
C LEU A 176 -9.97 4.29 -2.43
N ALA A 177 -9.12 3.56 -3.16
CA ALA A 177 -7.72 3.91 -3.38
C ALA A 177 -7.54 5.28 -4.07
N SER A 178 -8.34 5.56 -5.11
CA SER A 178 -8.28 6.83 -5.84
C SER A 178 -8.85 8.00 -5.02
N SER A 179 -9.90 7.76 -4.23
CA SER A 179 -10.52 8.78 -3.36
C SER A 179 -9.61 9.13 -2.18
N MET A 180 -9.03 8.14 -1.50
CA MET A 180 -8.02 8.36 -0.46
C MET A 180 -6.78 9.07 -1.02
N SER A 181 -6.33 8.73 -2.23
CA SER A 181 -5.23 9.45 -2.89
C SER A 181 -5.56 10.90 -3.23
N SER A 182 -6.81 11.21 -3.55
CA SER A 182 -7.26 12.56 -3.88
C SER A 182 -7.41 13.43 -2.63
N MET A 183 -7.97 12.85 -1.56
CA MET A 183 -8.02 13.45 -0.22
C MET A 183 -6.60 13.73 0.29
N TYR A 184 -5.73 12.73 0.34
CA TYR A 184 -4.38 12.87 0.88
C TYR A 184 -3.52 13.86 0.09
N ARG A 185 -3.69 13.95 -1.25
CA ARG A 185 -3.04 14.98 -2.07
C ARG A 185 -3.53 16.40 -1.74
N THR A 186 -4.80 16.56 -1.38
CA THR A 186 -5.38 17.85 -1.00
C THR A 186 -4.90 18.29 0.37
N GLU A 187 -4.80 17.36 1.31
CA GLU A 187 -4.31 17.59 2.67
C GLU A 187 -2.77 17.76 2.72
N VAL A 188 -2.02 17.08 1.83
CA VAL A 188 -0.55 17.04 1.83
C VAL A 188 -0.01 17.34 0.43
N PRO A 189 0.20 18.61 0.04
CA PRO A 189 0.59 18.98 -1.33
C PRO A 189 1.86 18.30 -1.84
N LEU A 190 2.88 18.11 -0.98
CA LEU A 190 4.13 17.41 -1.33
C LEU A 190 3.91 15.96 -1.81
N TYR A 191 2.78 15.33 -1.48
CA TYR A 191 2.41 14.05 -2.05
C TYR A 191 2.15 14.14 -3.56
N GLY A 192 1.56 15.25 -4.03
CA GLY A 192 1.37 15.50 -5.47
C GLY A 192 2.69 15.64 -6.23
N ASP A 193 3.69 16.27 -5.60
CA ASP A 193 5.03 16.43 -6.16
C ASP A 193 5.75 15.08 -6.22
N LEU A 194 5.68 14.28 -5.15
CA LEU A 194 6.19 12.90 -5.11
C LEU A 194 5.63 12.04 -6.25
N LEU A 195 4.30 12.07 -6.48
CA LEU A 195 3.69 11.31 -7.57
C LEU A 195 4.20 11.75 -8.96
N SER A 196 4.52 13.03 -9.12
CA SER A 196 5.08 13.58 -10.36
C SER A 196 6.53 13.13 -10.58
N ILE A 197 7.34 13.07 -9.52
CA ILE A 197 8.69 12.49 -9.53
C ILE A 197 8.62 11.01 -9.93
N ILE A 198 7.77 10.23 -9.27
CA ILE A 198 7.65 8.78 -9.50
C ILE A 198 7.18 8.47 -10.91
N SER A 199 6.17 9.18 -11.41
CA SER A 199 5.70 9.03 -12.80
C SER A 199 6.83 9.27 -13.80
N SER A 200 7.68 10.28 -13.55
CA SER A 200 8.85 10.60 -14.37
C SER A 200 9.92 9.49 -14.32
N VAL A 201 10.24 8.99 -13.12
CA VAL A 201 11.21 7.90 -12.89
C VAL A 201 10.74 6.60 -13.53
N ASN A 202 9.54 6.13 -13.20
CA ASN A 202 8.99 4.88 -13.71
C ASN A 202 8.92 4.92 -15.26
N SER A 203 8.46 6.02 -15.84
CA SER A 203 8.46 6.21 -17.30
C SER A 203 9.86 6.20 -17.91
N SER A 204 10.89 6.66 -17.18
CA SER A 204 12.29 6.60 -17.64
C SER A 204 12.85 5.18 -17.60
N VAL A 205 12.53 4.41 -16.56
CA VAL A 205 12.93 3.00 -16.43
C VAL A 205 12.30 2.17 -17.55
N ILE A 206 10.97 2.25 -17.73
CA ILE A 206 10.23 1.51 -18.77
C ILE A 206 10.75 1.84 -20.18
N ARG A 207 11.01 3.12 -20.50
CA ARG A 207 11.59 3.50 -21.81
C ARG A 207 13.02 3.00 -22.02
N SER A 208 13.78 2.80 -20.94
CA SER A 208 15.19 2.38 -21.02
C SER A 208 15.35 0.86 -21.07
N ASN A 209 14.37 0.12 -20.54
CA ASN A 209 14.30 -1.33 -20.59
C ASN A 209 12.83 -1.78 -20.70
N PRO A 210 12.27 -1.90 -21.92
CA PRO A 210 10.87 -2.24 -22.13
C PRO A 210 10.48 -3.62 -21.56
N ASP A 211 11.41 -4.58 -21.57
CA ASP A 211 11.17 -5.96 -21.12
C ASP A 211 11.32 -6.14 -19.59
N VAL A 212 11.45 -5.05 -18.82
CA VAL A 212 11.74 -5.10 -17.37
C VAL A 212 10.52 -5.43 -16.50
N ILE A 213 9.31 -5.16 -16.99
CA ILE A 213 8.02 -5.43 -16.34
C ILE A 213 6.95 -5.76 -17.39
N SER A 214 5.96 -6.56 -17.02
CA SER A 214 4.84 -6.94 -17.90
C SER A 214 3.81 -5.81 -18.08
N ASP A 215 2.99 -5.86 -19.14
CA ASP A 215 1.92 -4.88 -19.40
C ASP A 215 0.88 -4.82 -18.25
N ASP A 216 0.60 -5.97 -17.64
CA ASP A 216 -0.20 -6.10 -16.42
C ASP A 216 0.44 -5.31 -15.26
N GLU A 217 1.75 -5.44 -15.08
CA GLU A 217 2.49 -4.72 -14.03
C GLU A 217 2.59 -3.22 -14.31
N ILE A 218 2.72 -2.79 -15.57
CA ILE A 218 2.64 -1.37 -15.97
C ILE A 218 1.28 -0.78 -15.60
N SER A 219 0.20 -1.49 -15.89
CA SER A 219 -1.18 -1.07 -15.60
C SER A 219 -1.40 -0.94 -14.09
N ARG A 220 -0.93 -1.93 -13.34
CA ARG A 220 -0.93 -1.98 -11.87
C ARG A 220 -0.12 -0.84 -11.23
N LEU A 221 1.07 -0.54 -11.75
CA LEU A 221 2.05 0.38 -11.14
C LEU A 221 1.51 1.80 -10.90
N ASN A 222 0.61 2.30 -11.76
CA ASN A 222 0.05 3.66 -11.64
C ASN A 222 -0.97 3.80 -10.49
N VAL A 223 -1.68 2.71 -10.17
CA VAL A 223 -2.70 2.67 -9.11
C VAL A 223 -2.18 2.08 -7.80
N GLU A 224 -1.04 1.37 -7.84
CA GLU A 224 -0.46 0.67 -6.70
C GLU A 224 0.00 1.62 -5.58
N ARG A 225 -0.69 1.51 -4.44
CA ARG A 225 -0.49 2.32 -3.23
C ARG A 225 -0.73 1.47 -1.99
N HIS A 226 -0.16 1.87 -0.86
CA HIS A 226 -0.61 1.44 0.46
C HIS A 226 -0.86 2.62 1.39
N GLY A 227 -1.82 2.51 2.31
CA GLY A 227 -2.01 3.45 3.41
C GLY A 227 -1.62 2.84 4.75
N ALA A 228 -1.34 3.67 5.76
CA ALA A 228 -1.23 3.22 7.15
C ALA A 228 -2.14 4.01 8.09
N ILE A 229 -2.85 3.28 8.95
CA ILE A 229 -3.79 3.81 9.94
C ILE A 229 -3.57 3.15 11.30
N ARG A 230 -4.02 3.81 12.38
CA ARG A 230 -3.89 3.33 13.75
C ARG A 230 -5.22 3.47 14.49
N VAL A 231 -5.69 2.40 15.11
CA VAL A 231 -6.92 2.36 15.92
C VAL A 231 -6.60 2.12 17.39
N GLY A 232 -7.48 2.60 18.25
CA GLY A 232 -7.31 2.56 19.71
C GLY A 232 -8.00 1.37 20.38
N THR A 233 -9.00 0.76 19.75
CA THR A 233 -9.78 -0.32 20.38
C THR A 233 -10.03 -1.51 19.43
N GLU A 234 -10.26 -2.68 20.04
CA GLU A 234 -10.63 -3.91 19.32
C GLU A 234 -11.94 -3.74 18.54
N ALA A 235 -12.90 -2.96 19.08
CA ALA A 235 -14.18 -2.68 18.42
C ALA A 235 -14.01 -1.81 17.16
N GLU A 236 -13.09 -0.84 17.18
CA GLU A 236 -12.73 -0.05 15.99
C GLU A 236 -12.09 -0.94 14.92
N LEU A 237 -11.16 -1.82 15.29
CA LEU A 237 -10.53 -2.76 14.37
C LEU A 237 -11.54 -3.74 13.75
N SER A 238 -12.46 -4.27 14.56
CA SER A 238 -13.52 -5.18 14.11
C SER A 238 -14.44 -4.52 13.09
N LEU A 239 -14.82 -3.26 13.32
CA LEU A 239 -15.65 -2.50 12.39
C LEU A 239 -14.92 -2.18 11.09
N LEU A 240 -13.65 -1.79 11.15
CA LEU A 240 -12.83 -1.57 9.95
C LEU A 240 -12.60 -2.88 9.17
N SER A 241 -12.38 -4.01 9.85
CA SER A 241 -12.24 -5.33 9.23
C SER A 241 -13.47 -5.70 8.39
N ARG A 242 -14.68 -5.48 8.96
CA ARG A 242 -15.95 -5.65 8.23
C ARG A 242 -16.08 -4.73 7.02
N ILE A 243 -15.69 -3.46 7.16
CA ILE A 243 -15.67 -2.49 6.05
C ILE A 243 -14.73 -2.96 4.94
N PHE A 244 -13.47 -3.26 5.25
CA PHE A 244 -12.45 -3.70 4.29
C PHE A 244 -12.83 -5.00 3.56
N ARG A 245 -13.59 -5.90 4.20
CA ARG A 245 -14.15 -7.09 3.55
C ARG A 245 -15.09 -6.77 2.38
N ILE A 246 -15.85 -5.66 2.41
CA ILE A 246 -16.68 -5.20 1.28
C ILE A 246 -15.81 -4.77 0.08
N PHE A 247 -14.61 -4.24 0.36
CA PHE A 247 -13.59 -3.91 -0.63
C PHE A 247 -12.77 -5.13 -1.09
N GLY A 248 -13.12 -6.35 -0.67
CA GLY A 248 -12.38 -7.58 -0.99
C GLY A 248 -10.98 -7.58 -0.38
N MET A 249 -10.80 -6.91 0.77
CA MET A 249 -9.54 -6.81 1.50
C MET A 249 -9.63 -7.65 2.77
N HIS A 250 -8.65 -8.54 2.95
CA HIS A 250 -8.56 -9.50 4.05
C HIS A 250 -7.37 -9.16 4.95
N PRO A 251 -7.41 -9.47 6.25
CA PRO A 251 -6.26 -9.30 7.14
C PRO A 251 -5.18 -10.35 6.80
N VAL A 252 -4.00 -9.88 6.41
CA VAL A 252 -2.85 -10.71 6.04
C VAL A 252 -1.61 -10.27 6.83
N GLY A 253 -0.89 -11.26 7.37
CA GLY A 253 0.31 -11.04 8.18
C GLY A 253 0.01 -10.49 9.58
N TYR A 254 0.80 -10.95 10.55
CA TYR A 254 0.80 -10.44 11.93
C TYR A 254 2.13 -9.74 12.19
N TYR A 255 2.09 -8.53 12.71
CA TYR A 255 3.27 -7.69 12.97
C TYR A 255 3.27 -7.23 14.43
N ASP A 256 4.22 -7.72 15.24
CA ASP A 256 4.32 -7.38 16.67
C ASP A 256 5.35 -6.27 16.91
N LEU A 257 4.94 -5.04 16.69
CA LEU A 257 5.83 -3.88 16.80
C LEU A 257 6.19 -3.55 18.26
N ALA A 258 5.50 -4.12 19.26
CA ALA A 258 5.93 -4.04 20.65
C ALA A 258 7.22 -4.83 20.87
N LYS A 259 7.28 -6.05 20.33
CA LYS A 259 8.48 -6.89 20.34
C LYS A 259 9.56 -6.40 19.39
N ASP A 260 9.19 -6.12 18.14
CA ASP A 260 10.16 -5.85 17.07
C ASP A 260 10.70 -4.41 17.09
N ALA A 261 9.95 -3.47 17.68
CA ALA A 261 10.23 -2.04 17.63
C ALA A 261 10.13 -1.30 18.97
N GLY A 262 9.67 -1.94 20.05
CA GLY A 262 9.37 -1.27 21.33
C GLY A 262 8.15 -0.32 21.27
N LEU A 263 7.32 -0.42 20.24
CA LEU A 263 6.17 0.46 20.02
C LEU A 263 4.89 -0.16 20.62
N PRO A 264 4.01 0.56 21.32
CA PRO A 264 2.86 -0.03 22.01
C PRO A 264 1.70 -0.43 21.08
N ILE A 265 1.99 -1.08 19.95
CA ILE A 265 1.04 -1.47 18.91
C ILE A 265 1.38 -2.85 18.33
N HIS A 266 0.38 -3.54 17.81
CA HIS A 266 0.52 -4.69 16.91
C HIS A 266 -0.43 -4.52 15.72
N ALA A 267 -0.15 -5.16 14.58
CA ALA A 267 -0.80 -4.81 13.32
C ALA A 267 -1.04 -5.99 12.37
N THR A 268 -1.87 -5.73 11.36
CA THR A 268 -2.09 -6.58 10.18
C THR A 268 -2.25 -5.72 8.92
N ALA A 269 -2.09 -6.30 7.73
CA ALA A 269 -2.33 -5.62 6.47
C ALA A 269 -3.66 -6.07 5.87
N PHE A 270 -4.62 -5.15 5.72
CA PHE A 270 -5.83 -5.40 4.93
C PHE A 270 -5.49 -5.26 3.44
N ARG A 271 -5.62 -6.34 2.68
CA ARG A 271 -5.31 -6.36 1.25
C ARG A 271 -6.09 -7.42 0.46
N PRO A 272 -6.26 -7.27 -0.86
CA PRO A 272 -6.76 -8.35 -1.69
C PRO A 272 -5.85 -9.58 -1.68
N VAL A 273 -6.45 -10.72 -2.01
CA VAL A 273 -5.79 -12.01 -2.17
C VAL A 273 -6.15 -12.63 -3.53
N GLY A 274 -5.29 -13.52 -4.03
CA GLY A 274 -5.39 -14.09 -5.37
C GLY A 274 -4.82 -13.17 -6.46
N ARG A 275 -4.18 -13.78 -7.46
CA ARG A 275 -3.48 -13.11 -8.58
C ARG A 275 -4.37 -12.07 -9.28
N GLU A 276 -5.57 -12.47 -9.67
CA GLU A 276 -6.49 -11.63 -10.44
C GLU A 276 -6.85 -10.31 -9.74
N ASN A 277 -7.07 -10.36 -8.42
CA ASN A 277 -7.43 -9.16 -7.65
C ASN A 277 -6.25 -8.22 -7.44
N LEU A 278 -5.03 -8.78 -7.30
CA LEU A 278 -3.79 -8.03 -7.13
C LEU A 278 -3.38 -7.31 -8.42
N VAL A 279 -3.50 -7.97 -9.58
CA VAL A 279 -3.26 -7.33 -10.88
C VAL A 279 -4.25 -6.18 -11.11
N LYS A 280 -5.57 -6.42 -10.91
CA LYS A 280 -6.60 -5.39 -11.10
C LYS A 280 -6.44 -4.18 -10.17
N ASN A 281 -6.20 -4.40 -8.88
CA ASN A 281 -5.95 -3.32 -7.92
C ASN A 281 -5.31 -3.84 -6.61
N PRO A 282 -4.01 -3.61 -6.36
CA PRO A 282 -3.29 -4.12 -5.19
C PRO A 282 -3.33 -3.15 -4.00
N PHE A 283 -4.42 -2.41 -3.79
CA PHE A 283 -4.49 -1.44 -2.68
C PHE A 283 -4.45 -2.14 -1.32
N ARG A 284 -3.59 -1.64 -0.43
CA ARG A 284 -3.27 -2.23 0.88
C ARG A 284 -3.45 -1.19 1.99
N ILE A 285 -3.94 -1.58 3.16
CA ILE A 285 -3.96 -0.74 4.35
C ILE A 285 -3.29 -1.47 5.52
N PHE A 286 -2.16 -0.96 5.98
CA PHE A 286 -1.52 -1.40 7.22
C PHE A 286 -2.29 -0.81 8.41
N CYS A 287 -2.93 -1.66 9.20
CA CYS A 287 -3.78 -1.25 10.31
C CYS A 287 -3.17 -1.71 11.64
N SER A 288 -2.80 -0.75 12.48
CA SER A 288 -2.23 -1.01 13.82
C SER A 288 -3.27 -0.82 14.91
N LEU A 289 -3.30 -1.72 15.90
CA LEU A 289 -4.10 -1.61 17.11
C LEU A 289 -3.20 -1.24 18.31
N LEU A 290 -3.65 -0.27 19.11
CA LEU A 290 -3.03 0.10 20.39
C LEU A 290 -3.11 -1.04 21.42
N ARG A 291 -1.96 -1.46 21.92
CA ARG A 291 -1.82 -2.39 23.04
C ARG A 291 -1.97 -1.62 24.36
N MET A 292 -3.22 -1.43 24.79
CA MET A 292 -3.58 -0.69 26.02
C MET A 292 -2.86 -1.24 27.27
N ASP A 293 -2.58 -2.55 27.30
CA ASP A 293 -1.83 -3.23 28.34
C ASP A 293 -0.37 -2.74 28.48
N LEU A 294 0.22 -2.18 27.42
CA LEU A 294 1.59 -1.65 27.45
C LEU A 294 1.70 -0.22 28.03
N ILE A 295 0.58 0.50 28.23
CA ILE A 295 0.56 1.82 28.89
C ILE A 295 0.70 1.64 30.42
N GLN A 296 1.93 1.68 30.92
CA GLN A 296 2.22 1.34 32.33
C GLN A 296 1.63 2.34 33.35
N ASP A 297 1.52 3.62 32.99
CA ASP A 297 0.95 4.64 33.88
C ASP A 297 -0.57 4.49 33.97
N LEU A 298 -1.08 4.02 35.12
CA LEU A 298 -2.50 3.73 35.33
C LEU A 298 -3.43 4.95 35.11
N PRO A 299 -3.10 6.18 35.55
CA PRO A 299 -3.87 7.38 35.19
C PRO A 299 -3.94 7.60 33.67
N THR A 300 -2.82 7.49 32.95
CA THR A 300 -2.77 7.67 31.50
C THR A 300 -3.55 6.57 30.78
N ARG A 301 -3.46 5.31 31.22
CA ARG A 301 -4.24 4.19 30.65
C ARG A 301 -5.75 4.43 30.81
N ARG A 302 -6.22 4.79 32.00
CA ARG A 302 -7.63 5.10 32.26
C ARG A 302 -8.15 6.26 31.42
N LEU A 303 -7.35 7.31 31.25
CA LEU A 303 -7.70 8.41 30.37
C LEU A 303 -7.82 7.95 28.91
N ALA A 304 -6.90 7.10 28.43
CA ALA A 304 -6.96 6.56 27.08
C ALA A 304 -8.21 5.70 26.86
N GLU A 305 -8.53 4.82 27.81
CA GLU A 305 -9.78 4.04 27.82
C GLU A 305 -11.02 4.94 27.79
N GLU A 306 -11.07 5.98 28.64
CA GLU A 306 -12.20 6.92 28.71
C GLU A 306 -12.41 7.72 27.42
N LEU A 307 -11.33 8.22 26.80
CA LEU A 307 -11.40 9.01 25.57
C LEU A 307 -11.82 8.16 24.37
N LEU A 308 -11.22 6.96 24.24
CA LEU A 308 -11.54 6.03 23.15
C LEU A 308 -12.96 5.48 23.27
N ALA A 309 -13.46 5.20 24.48
CA ALA A 309 -14.82 4.72 24.69
C ALA A 309 -15.91 5.76 24.32
N LYS A 310 -15.56 7.05 24.25
CA LYS A 310 -16.49 8.14 23.91
C LYS A 310 -16.53 8.50 22.42
N ARG A 311 -15.51 8.13 21.63
CA ARG A 311 -15.44 8.53 20.22
C ARG A 311 -16.21 7.56 19.31
N GLN A 312 -16.68 8.08 18.18
CA GLN A 312 -17.28 7.29 17.10
C GLN A 312 -16.53 7.61 15.81
N ILE A 313 -15.71 6.66 15.35
CA ILE A 313 -14.86 6.86 14.16
C ILE A 313 -15.60 6.62 12.84
N VAL A 314 -16.79 5.98 12.88
CA VAL A 314 -17.61 5.64 11.72
C VAL A 314 -18.98 6.29 11.86
N SER A 315 -19.47 6.96 10.81
CA SER A 315 -20.78 7.58 10.81
C SER A 315 -21.92 6.56 10.79
N GLN A 316 -23.07 6.88 11.39
CA GLN A 316 -24.26 6.02 11.40
C GLN A 316 -24.66 5.58 9.97
N ARG A 317 -24.57 6.51 9.00
CA ARG A 317 -24.85 6.24 7.59
C ARG A 317 -23.89 5.23 6.95
N CYS A 318 -22.61 5.27 7.33
CA CYS A 318 -21.64 4.26 6.90
C CYS A 318 -21.98 2.87 7.46
N VAL A 319 -22.48 2.79 8.70
CA VAL A 319 -22.91 1.53 9.33
C VAL A 319 -24.15 0.96 8.65
N GLU A 320 -25.13 1.80 8.30
CA GLU A 320 -26.31 1.39 7.51
C GLU A 320 -25.90 0.78 6.16
N LEU A 321 -25.02 1.47 5.43
CA LEU A 321 -24.52 1.01 4.13
C LEU A 321 -23.70 -0.28 4.26
N LEU A 322 -22.86 -0.39 5.30
CA LEU A 322 -22.14 -1.64 5.61
C LEU A 322 -23.09 -2.81 5.84
N VAL A 323 -24.09 -2.65 6.71
CA VAL A 323 -25.06 -3.71 7.01
C VAL A 323 -25.85 -4.10 5.75
N LYS A 324 -26.24 -3.12 4.93
CA LYS A 324 -26.92 -3.37 3.66
C LYS A 324 -26.03 -4.17 2.69
N ALA A 325 -24.74 -3.80 2.57
CA ALA A 325 -23.78 -4.54 1.76
C ALA A 325 -23.54 -5.97 2.27
N GLU A 326 -23.32 -6.13 3.59
CA GLU A 326 -23.09 -7.44 4.22
C GLU A 326 -24.28 -8.39 4.07
N SER A 327 -25.51 -7.88 4.13
CA SER A 327 -26.74 -8.67 4.01
C SER A 327 -26.94 -9.36 2.64
N ALA A 328 -26.14 -8.98 1.64
CA ALA A 328 -26.20 -9.49 0.27
C ALA A 328 -24.84 -9.97 -0.25
N LEU A 329 -23.88 -10.24 0.66
CA LEU A 329 -22.66 -10.98 0.30
C LEU A 329 -23.02 -12.47 0.07
N PRO A 330 -22.44 -13.13 -0.95
CA PRO A 330 -22.57 -14.57 -1.10
C PRO A 330 -21.93 -15.31 0.08
N GLU A 331 -22.47 -16.47 0.43
CA GLU A 331 -21.89 -17.37 1.44
C GLU A 331 -20.60 -18.04 0.93
N GLU A 332 -20.44 -18.17 -0.39
CA GLU A 332 -19.28 -18.76 -1.04
C GLU A 332 -18.10 -17.79 -1.14
N LYS A 333 -16.88 -18.35 -1.06
CA LYS A 333 -15.62 -17.61 -1.28
C LYS A 333 -15.37 -17.39 -2.78
N GLU A 334 -16.18 -16.56 -3.43
CA GLU A 334 -15.87 -16.04 -4.76
C GLU A 334 -14.57 -15.22 -4.75
N ILE A 335 -13.76 -15.33 -5.81
CA ILE A 335 -12.51 -14.57 -5.96
C ILE A 335 -12.82 -13.06 -6.10
N GLU A 336 -13.83 -12.69 -6.89
CA GLU A 336 -14.28 -11.30 -7.05
C GLU A 336 -15.76 -11.16 -6.67
N VAL A 337 -16.01 -10.76 -5.42
CA VAL A 337 -17.36 -10.63 -4.87
C VAL A 337 -18.15 -9.50 -5.54
N ARG A 338 -19.38 -9.80 -5.96
CA ARG A 338 -20.36 -8.80 -6.43
C ARG A 338 -21.15 -8.21 -5.26
N ILE A 339 -21.22 -6.89 -5.18
CA ILE A 339 -21.97 -6.19 -4.12
C ILE A 339 -23.41 -5.95 -4.61
N ALA A 340 -24.27 -6.94 -4.38
CA ALA A 340 -25.68 -6.86 -4.78
C ALA A 340 -26.56 -6.01 -3.83
N GLY A 341 -26.11 -5.79 -2.60
CA GLY A 341 -26.88 -5.07 -1.57
C GLY A 341 -26.92 -3.54 -1.74
N LEU A 342 -25.97 -2.96 -2.49
CA LEU A 342 -25.90 -1.51 -2.72
C LEU A 342 -26.29 -1.17 -4.16
N SER A 343 -27.10 -0.12 -4.32
CA SER A 343 -27.21 0.57 -5.61
C SER A 343 -25.89 1.29 -5.94
N ARG A 344 -25.68 1.66 -7.21
CA ARG A 344 -24.44 2.34 -7.64
C ARG A 344 -24.20 3.67 -6.92
N SER A 345 -25.24 4.42 -6.59
CA SER A 345 -25.14 5.66 -5.81
C SER A 345 -24.78 5.40 -4.35
N GLU A 346 -25.42 4.42 -3.70
CA GLU A 346 -25.09 4.00 -2.34
C GLU A 346 -23.68 3.42 -2.23
N ALA A 347 -23.20 2.74 -3.27
CA ALA A 347 -21.85 2.21 -3.34
C ALA A 347 -20.79 3.32 -3.41
N LEU A 348 -21.06 4.41 -4.14
CA LEU A 348 -20.22 5.60 -4.14
C LEU A 348 -20.31 6.38 -2.82
N GLU A 349 -21.52 6.56 -2.27
CA GLU A 349 -21.71 7.14 -0.92
C GLU A 349 -20.92 6.33 0.13
N PHE A 350 -20.93 5.00 0.05
CA PHE A 350 -20.18 4.16 0.97
C PHE A 350 -18.67 4.39 0.88
N VAL A 351 -18.11 4.57 -0.33
CA VAL A 351 -16.70 4.97 -0.51
C VAL A 351 -16.44 6.31 0.17
N GLU A 352 -17.27 7.33 -0.09
CA GLU A 352 -17.13 8.66 0.54
C GLU A 352 -17.16 8.56 2.07
N ARG A 353 -18.14 7.85 2.64
CA ARG A 353 -18.24 7.66 4.10
C ARG A 353 -17.06 6.90 4.71
N VAL A 354 -16.41 6.03 3.94
CA VAL A 354 -15.22 5.29 4.40
C VAL A 354 -13.97 6.18 4.29
N VAL A 355 -13.88 7.04 3.28
CA VAL A 355 -12.81 8.05 3.17
C VAL A 355 -12.87 9.05 4.33
N ASP A 356 -14.06 9.50 4.70
CA ASP A 356 -14.29 10.39 5.86
C ASP A 356 -13.67 9.86 7.18
N ILE A 357 -13.59 8.53 7.37
CA ILE A 357 -12.99 7.90 8.58
C ILE A 357 -11.51 8.26 8.73
N PHE A 358 -10.80 8.45 7.61
CA PHE A 358 -9.35 8.60 7.55
C PHE A 358 -8.89 10.05 7.27
N ALA A 359 -9.83 10.99 7.14
CA ALA A 359 -9.56 12.41 6.91
C ALA A 359 -8.80 13.07 8.06
N TRP A 360 -8.07 14.15 7.77
CA TRP A 360 -7.47 15.00 8.80
C TRP A 360 -8.54 15.85 9.50
N HIS A 361 -8.45 15.90 10.82
CA HIS A 361 -9.17 16.86 11.63
C HIS A 361 -8.16 17.61 12.52
N PRO A 362 -7.94 18.92 12.30
CA PRO A 362 -6.98 19.70 13.07
C PRO A 362 -7.47 20.00 14.50
N ASP A 363 -8.74 19.71 14.81
CA ASP A 363 -9.31 19.90 16.13
C ASP A 363 -9.39 18.58 16.92
N THR A 364 -8.93 18.61 18.16
CA THR A 364 -8.92 17.47 19.08
C THR A 364 -9.84 17.71 20.27
N PRO A 365 -10.66 16.71 20.69
CA PRO A 365 -11.52 16.80 21.86
C PRO A 365 -10.76 16.84 23.20
N VAL A 366 -9.44 16.66 23.24
CA VAL A 366 -8.66 16.66 24.49
C VAL A 366 -8.10 18.05 24.81
N SER A 367 -7.75 18.29 26.08
CA SER A 367 -6.96 19.45 26.52
C SER A 367 -5.47 19.27 26.22
N MET A 368 -4.72 20.37 26.15
CA MET A 368 -3.25 20.33 26.03
C MET A 368 -2.60 19.52 27.16
N ALA A 369 -3.18 19.55 28.37
CA ALA A 369 -2.70 18.80 29.53
C ALA A 369 -2.86 17.28 29.35
N GLN A 370 -4.04 16.83 28.89
CA GLN A 370 -4.30 15.42 28.57
C GLN A 370 -3.40 14.93 27.44
N TYR A 371 -3.26 15.70 26.36
CA TYR A 371 -2.36 15.38 25.25
C TYR A 371 -0.90 15.22 25.71
N LYS A 372 -0.39 16.16 26.54
CA LYS A 372 0.97 16.08 27.09
C LYS A 372 1.18 14.85 27.98
N MET A 373 0.17 14.43 28.74
CA MET A 373 0.23 13.20 29.56
C MET A 373 0.29 11.94 28.68
N LEU A 374 -0.57 11.85 27.66
CA LEU A 374 -0.54 10.75 26.68
C LEU A 374 0.81 10.70 25.94
N ALA A 375 1.32 11.85 25.48
CA ALA A 375 2.57 11.97 24.73
C ALA A 375 3.80 11.63 25.59
N LYS A 376 3.75 11.91 26.90
CA LYS A 376 4.78 11.53 27.88
C LYS A 376 4.87 10.01 28.04
N SER A 377 3.76 9.28 27.92
CA SER A 377 3.78 7.81 27.89
C SER A 377 4.40 7.32 26.59
N HIS A 378 3.87 7.75 25.44
CA HIS A 378 4.47 7.51 24.13
C HIS A 378 3.86 8.44 23.07
N PRO A 379 4.60 8.95 22.07
CA PRO A 379 4.00 9.82 21.05
C PRO A 379 2.88 9.13 20.24
N LEU A 380 2.98 7.81 19.96
CA LEU A 380 1.88 7.03 19.37
C LEU A 380 0.62 6.98 20.24
N VAL A 381 0.75 7.01 21.57
CA VAL A 381 -0.43 6.99 22.46
C VAL A 381 -1.18 8.32 22.32
N ALA A 382 -0.48 9.44 22.26
CA ALA A 382 -1.12 10.73 21.98
C ALA A 382 -1.79 10.79 20.60
N ASP A 383 -1.09 10.31 19.57
CA ASP A 383 -1.60 10.22 18.19
C ASP A 383 -2.87 9.37 18.09
N ILE A 384 -2.90 8.17 18.67
CA ILE A 384 -4.04 7.27 18.56
C ILE A 384 -5.24 7.74 19.39
N VAL A 385 -4.99 8.24 20.60
CA VAL A 385 -6.04 8.54 21.59
C VAL A 385 -6.63 9.94 21.43
N SER A 386 -5.84 10.93 21.01
CA SER A 386 -6.29 12.33 21.08
C SER A 386 -7.19 12.74 19.93
N PHE A 387 -7.11 12.10 18.77
CA PHE A 387 -7.81 12.56 17.56
C PHE A 387 -9.17 11.88 17.34
N ARG A 388 -10.04 12.56 16.57
CA ARG A 388 -11.43 12.15 16.30
C ARG A 388 -11.53 10.76 15.66
N GLY A 389 -10.57 10.39 14.82
CA GLY A 389 -10.55 9.12 14.08
C GLY A 389 -9.13 8.73 13.61
N PRO A 390 -9.01 7.54 13.00
CA PRO A 390 -7.73 6.94 12.59
C PRO A 390 -7.22 7.54 11.26
N HIS A 391 -6.81 8.81 11.31
CA HIS A 391 -6.35 9.54 10.13
C HIS A 391 -5.20 8.84 9.37
N ILE A 392 -5.08 9.09 8.05
CA ILE A 392 -3.97 8.56 7.24
C ILE A 392 -2.63 9.09 7.77
N ASN A 393 -1.75 8.19 8.19
CA ASN A 393 -0.38 8.51 8.64
C ASN A 393 0.53 8.85 7.45
N HIS A 394 0.51 7.95 6.47
CA HIS A 394 1.14 8.08 5.15
C HIS A 394 0.26 7.38 4.10
N LEU A 395 0.42 7.77 2.85
CA LEU A 395 -0.08 7.05 1.69
C LEU A 395 1.10 6.87 0.73
N THR A 396 1.55 5.63 0.56
CA THR A 396 2.81 5.26 -0.08
C THR A 396 2.55 4.78 -1.51
N PRO A 397 3.07 5.45 -2.55
CA PRO A 397 3.03 4.98 -3.93
C PRO A 397 4.23 4.06 -4.26
N ARG A 398 4.13 3.26 -5.32
CA ARG A 398 5.22 2.39 -5.81
C ARG A 398 6.10 3.06 -6.88
N THR A 399 7.42 2.83 -6.79
CA THR A 399 8.39 3.15 -7.86
C THR A 399 9.22 1.93 -8.28
N LEU A 400 9.81 2.01 -9.48
CA LEU A 400 10.76 1.03 -10.02
C LEU A 400 12.22 1.33 -9.62
N ASP A 401 12.58 2.59 -9.34
CA ASP A 401 13.93 2.98 -8.89
C ASP A 401 13.84 3.98 -7.73
N ILE A 402 13.80 3.44 -6.51
CA ILE A 402 13.76 4.23 -5.27
C ILE A 402 15.01 5.10 -5.08
N ASP A 403 16.16 4.67 -5.58
CA ASP A 403 17.41 5.44 -5.47
C ASP A 403 17.36 6.68 -6.39
N GLN A 404 16.73 6.56 -7.57
CA GLN A 404 16.48 7.70 -8.46
C GLN A 404 15.41 8.64 -7.89
N VAL A 405 14.32 8.11 -7.32
CA VAL A 405 13.31 8.94 -6.65
C VAL A 405 13.92 9.71 -5.48
N GLN A 406 14.70 9.06 -4.61
CA GLN A 406 15.37 9.72 -3.47
C GLN A 406 16.30 10.85 -3.93
N ARG A 407 17.13 10.63 -4.97
CA ARG A 407 17.97 11.68 -5.57
C ARG A 407 17.13 12.85 -6.11
N MET A 408 16.02 12.57 -6.78
CA MET A 408 15.13 13.61 -7.33
C MET A 408 14.42 14.40 -6.22
N MET A 409 13.93 13.73 -5.18
CA MET A 409 13.31 14.35 -4.01
C MET A 409 14.24 15.38 -3.37
N VAL A 410 15.49 14.98 -3.06
CA VAL A 410 16.50 15.88 -2.49
C VAL A 410 16.82 17.03 -3.44
N SER A 411 16.94 16.78 -4.75
CA SER A 411 17.21 17.83 -5.74
C SER A 411 16.06 18.86 -5.89
N GLN A 412 14.84 18.48 -5.53
CA GLN A 412 13.65 19.32 -5.55
C GLN A 412 13.31 19.92 -4.17
N GLY A 413 14.16 19.72 -3.16
CA GLY A 413 14.00 20.30 -1.83
C GLY A 413 13.04 19.53 -0.90
N ILE A 414 12.66 18.30 -1.23
CA ILE A 414 11.92 17.42 -0.33
C ILE A 414 12.91 16.82 0.69
N ASP A 415 12.63 17.01 1.97
CA ASP A 415 13.44 16.54 3.12
C ASP A 415 13.29 15.02 3.32
N ALA A 416 13.87 14.26 2.40
CA ALA A 416 13.93 12.81 2.42
C ALA A 416 14.97 12.30 3.41
N LYS A 417 14.66 11.21 4.12
CA LYS A 417 15.65 10.51 4.93
C LYS A 417 16.71 9.91 4.00
N ASP A 418 17.98 10.04 4.41
CA ASP A 418 19.12 9.52 3.64
C ASP A 418 19.17 7.98 3.61
N VAL A 419 18.57 7.32 4.59
CA VAL A 419 18.55 5.85 4.69
C VAL A 419 17.34 5.28 3.97
N VAL A 420 17.59 4.32 3.09
CA VAL A 420 16.57 3.43 2.53
C VAL A 420 16.57 2.14 3.36
N GLU A 421 15.40 1.73 3.84
CA GLU A 421 15.22 0.50 4.61
C GLU A 421 14.86 -0.68 3.70
N GLY A 422 15.14 -1.90 4.16
CA GLY A 422 15.04 -3.14 3.38
C GLY A 422 16.42 -3.68 2.93
N PRO A 423 16.47 -4.56 1.92
CA PRO A 423 17.72 -5.00 1.32
C PRO A 423 18.46 -3.84 0.61
N PRO A 424 19.75 -4.03 0.27
CA PRO A 424 20.45 -3.08 -0.58
C PRO A 424 19.89 -3.09 -2.01
N ARG A 425 20.43 -2.26 -2.90
CA ARG A 425 20.12 -2.33 -4.33
C ARG A 425 20.57 -3.68 -4.91
N ARG A 426 19.75 -4.25 -5.79
CA ARG A 426 19.90 -5.59 -6.36
C ARG A 426 19.42 -5.65 -7.80
N THR A 427 19.95 -6.59 -8.57
CA THR A 427 19.55 -6.92 -9.95
C THR A 427 18.23 -7.68 -9.96
N ASN A 428 18.04 -8.59 -9.01
CA ASN A 428 16.78 -9.26 -8.73
C ASN A 428 16.29 -8.78 -7.34
N PRO A 429 15.48 -7.70 -7.27
CA PRO A 429 15.02 -7.15 -6.00
C PRO A 429 14.15 -8.14 -5.23
N VAL A 430 14.31 -8.17 -3.90
CA VAL A 430 13.54 -9.04 -3.01
C VAL A 430 12.82 -8.21 -1.94
N TYR A 431 11.68 -8.71 -1.46
CA TYR A 431 10.77 -7.99 -0.58
C TYR A 431 10.45 -6.56 -1.08
N LEU A 432 10.79 -5.53 -0.30
CA LEU A 432 10.63 -4.14 -0.68
C LEU A 432 11.77 -3.30 -0.13
N ARG A 433 12.04 -2.18 -0.77
CA ARG A 433 12.89 -1.10 -0.28
C ARG A 433 12.02 0.13 -0.05
N GLN A 434 12.20 0.85 1.05
CA GLN A 434 11.33 1.96 1.43
C GLN A 434 12.10 3.11 2.07
N THR A 435 11.63 4.35 1.87
CA THR A 435 12.13 5.51 2.62
C THR A 435 11.03 6.54 2.82
N SER A 436 11.19 7.41 3.81
CA SER A 436 10.20 8.40 4.22
C SER A 436 10.79 9.80 4.32
N PHE A 437 9.92 10.80 4.25
CA PHE A 437 10.25 12.22 4.26
C PHE A 437 9.29 13.00 5.16
N HIS A 438 9.75 14.13 5.70
CA HIS A 438 8.85 15.00 6.43
C HIS A 438 7.93 15.73 5.43
N ALA A 439 6.62 15.44 5.47
CA ALA A 439 5.67 16.01 4.53
C ALA A 439 4.98 17.26 5.11
N LEU A 440 4.44 17.18 6.34
CA LEU A 440 3.77 18.32 6.95
C LEU A 440 3.81 18.26 8.49
N SER A 441 4.04 19.41 9.12
CA SER A 441 3.81 19.63 10.56
C SER A 441 2.50 20.38 10.73
N GLU A 442 1.54 19.78 11.43
CA GLU A 442 0.16 20.26 11.53
C GLU A 442 -0.04 21.17 12.75
N GLU A 443 -0.91 22.16 12.61
CA GLU A 443 -1.42 22.97 13.71
C GLU A 443 -2.67 22.30 14.30
N VAL A 444 -2.69 22.14 15.63
CA VAL A 444 -3.73 21.40 16.35
C VAL A 444 -4.42 22.28 17.37
N LYS A 445 -5.76 22.21 17.39
CA LYS A 445 -6.64 22.98 18.28
C LYS A 445 -7.23 22.08 19.36
N PHE A 446 -6.84 22.31 20.60
CA PHE A 446 -7.27 21.54 21.76
C PHE A 446 -8.56 22.14 22.31
N LEU A 447 -9.68 21.41 22.13
CA LEU A 447 -11.01 21.84 22.52
C LEU A 447 -11.41 21.42 23.94
N GLY A 448 -10.65 20.51 24.57
CA GLY A 448 -10.99 19.93 25.88
C GLY A 448 -10.64 20.79 27.09
N ALA A 449 -10.37 22.10 26.93
CA ALA A 449 -9.97 22.97 28.05
C ALA A 449 -11.13 23.19 29.04
N ALA A 450 -10.81 23.23 30.33
CA ALA A 450 -11.80 23.23 31.42
C ALA A 450 -12.76 24.45 31.45
N GLU A 451 -12.39 25.55 30.78
CA GLU A 451 -13.20 26.78 30.68
C GLU A 451 -13.81 26.99 29.29
N GLY A 452 -13.80 25.97 28.41
CA GLY A 452 -14.31 26.06 27.03
C GLY A 452 -13.43 26.88 26.07
N GLY A 453 -12.20 27.21 26.49
CA GLY A 453 -11.19 27.82 25.63
C GLY A 453 -10.62 26.86 24.60
N VAL A 454 -10.05 27.41 23.52
CA VAL A 454 -9.27 26.64 22.53
C VAL A 454 -7.79 26.94 22.74
N GLU A 455 -7.00 25.92 23.05
CA GLU A 455 -5.53 26.05 23.10
C GLU A 455 -4.94 25.64 21.74
N GLU A 456 -3.92 26.35 21.26
CA GLU A 456 -3.21 26.01 20.02
C GLU A 456 -1.91 25.24 20.32
N GLY A 457 -1.56 24.30 19.45
CA GLY A 457 -0.29 23.57 19.50
C GLY A 457 0.10 23.00 18.14
N LYS A 458 1.12 22.14 18.13
CA LYS A 458 1.63 21.50 16.92
C LYS A 458 1.75 19.99 17.11
N HIS A 459 1.46 19.25 16.06
CA HIS A 459 1.57 17.80 16.02
C HIS A 459 2.23 17.36 14.71
N LYS A 460 3.15 16.39 14.79
CA LYS A 460 3.81 15.80 13.63
C LYS A 460 3.10 14.51 13.24
N ALA A 461 1.93 14.61 12.61
CA ALA A 461 1.17 13.45 12.13
C ALA A 461 1.74 12.89 10.82
N ARG A 462 2.04 13.77 9.86
CA ARG A 462 2.03 13.40 8.44
C ARG A 462 3.43 13.29 7.84
N PHE A 463 3.73 12.06 7.42
CA PHE A 463 4.97 11.70 6.74
C PHE A 463 4.62 11.23 5.33
N GLY A 464 5.47 11.60 4.39
CA GLY A 464 5.44 11.01 3.07
C GLY A 464 6.34 9.78 3.05
N GLU A 465 6.00 8.80 2.23
CA GLU A 465 6.73 7.55 2.11
C GLU A 465 6.70 7.07 0.66
N ILE A 466 7.73 6.31 0.27
CA ILE A 466 7.90 5.74 -1.07
C ILE A 466 8.46 4.33 -0.94
N GLU A 467 7.92 3.39 -1.73
CA GLU A 467 8.36 2.00 -1.77
C GLU A 467 8.73 1.55 -3.20
N ALA A 468 9.71 0.64 -3.29
CA ALA A 468 9.96 -0.19 -4.47
C ALA A 468 9.79 -1.66 -4.06
N ARG A 469 8.91 -2.39 -4.75
CA ARG A 469 8.58 -3.79 -4.46
C ARG A 469 9.25 -4.74 -5.45
N GLY A 470 9.89 -5.77 -4.89
CA GLY A 470 10.52 -6.88 -5.59
C GLY A 470 9.83 -8.21 -5.29
N GLN A 471 10.57 -9.32 -5.38
CA GLN A 471 10.06 -10.68 -5.25
C GLN A 471 9.71 -11.09 -3.82
N ALA A 472 8.59 -11.78 -3.64
CA ALA A 472 8.22 -12.47 -2.40
C ALA A 472 9.13 -13.67 -2.13
N LEU A 473 9.73 -13.72 -0.93
CA LEU A 473 10.60 -14.82 -0.53
C LEU A 473 9.82 -16.00 0.06
N THR A 474 10.32 -17.22 -0.17
CA THR A 474 9.87 -18.42 0.52
C THR A 474 10.26 -18.39 2.00
N LYS A 475 9.73 -19.32 2.81
CA LYS A 475 10.20 -19.52 4.19
C LYS A 475 11.71 -19.83 4.28
N LYS A 476 12.35 -20.33 3.21
CA LYS A 476 13.81 -20.50 3.13
C LYS A 476 14.51 -19.16 2.85
N GLY A 477 14.08 -18.42 1.82
CA GLY A 477 14.64 -17.11 1.49
C GLY A 477 14.49 -16.09 2.61
N SER A 478 13.33 -16.08 3.29
CA SER A 478 13.06 -15.28 4.49
C SER A 478 14.10 -15.51 5.60
N ARG A 479 14.36 -16.77 5.97
CA ARG A 479 15.36 -17.11 6.99
C ARG A 479 16.78 -16.69 6.58
N LEU A 480 17.10 -16.75 5.29
CA LEU A 480 18.39 -16.26 4.78
C LEU A 480 18.48 -14.74 4.91
N TYR A 481 17.45 -14.01 4.47
CA TYR A 481 17.35 -12.56 4.63
C TYR A 481 17.52 -12.12 6.10
N ASP A 482 16.80 -12.75 7.03
CA ASP A 482 16.89 -12.45 8.46
C ASP A 482 18.29 -12.72 9.03
N ALA A 483 18.93 -13.83 8.63
CA ALA A 483 20.29 -14.16 9.04
C ALA A 483 21.32 -13.13 8.54
N LEU A 484 21.14 -12.61 7.33
CA LEU A 484 22.00 -11.56 6.78
C LEU A 484 21.75 -10.20 7.44
N MET A 485 20.50 -9.83 7.72
CA MET A 485 20.18 -8.63 8.51
C MET A 485 20.77 -8.71 9.93
N ALA A 486 20.75 -9.89 10.56
CA ALA A 486 21.43 -10.13 11.83
C ALA A 486 22.97 -10.03 11.70
N LYS A 487 23.57 -10.50 10.60
CA LYS A 487 25.00 -10.32 10.29
C LYS A 487 25.34 -8.84 10.11
N VAL A 488 24.55 -8.06 9.37
CA VAL A 488 24.69 -6.60 9.24
C VAL A 488 24.65 -5.91 10.61
N ALA A 489 23.66 -6.25 11.46
CA ALA A 489 23.55 -5.68 12.81
C ALA A 489 24.71 -6.10 13.74
N LYS A 490 25.36 -7.23 13.50
CA LYS A 490 26.58 -7.64 14.22
C LYS A 490 27.81 -6.86 13.73
N VAL A 491 27.98 -6.69 12.42
CA VAL A 491 29.11 -5.93 11.85
C VAL A 491 29.05 -4.46 12.25
N LYS A 492 27.86 -3.84 12.26
CA LYS A 492 27.66 -2.46 12.73
C LYS A 492 28.11 -2.28 14.18
N ARG A 493 27.62 -3.13 15.10
CA ARG A 493 28.00 -3.10 16.53
C ARG A 493 29.50 -3.29 16.74
N ALA A 494 30.14 -4.20 16.01
CA ALA A 494 31.59 -4.39 16.12
C ALA A 494 32.39 -3.12 15.73
N LYS A 495 31.94 -2.36 14.70
CA LYS A 495 32.56 -1.08 14.33
C LYS A 495 32.27 0.05 15.32
N GLU A 496 31.08 0.07 15.91
CA GLU A 496 30.71 1.00 17.00
C GLU A 496 31.61 0.78 18.23
N GLU A 497 31.79 -0.49 18.62
CA GLU A 497 32.70 -0.91 19.70
C GLU A 497 34.17 -0.57 19.40
N GLU A 498 34.64 -0.76 18.16
CA GLU A 498 36.02 -0.42 17.74
C GLU A 498 36.30 1.09 17.81
N ARG A 499 35.34 1.94 17.44
CA ARG A 499 35.49 3.40 17.47
C ARG A 499 35.17 4.04 18.81
N GLY A 500 34.40 3.36 19.67
CA GLY A 500 33.81 3.96 20.86
C GLY A 500 32.72 5.00 20.54
N GLU A 501 32.15 4.96 19.34
CA GLU A 501 31.15 5.89 18.84
C GLU A 501 29.77 5.20 18.72
N THR A 502 28.69 5.95 18.93
CA THR A 502 27.33 5.41 18.81
C THR A 502 26.82 5.51 17.37
N GLY A 503 26.63 4.36 16.72
CA GLY A 503 26.17 4.26 15.34
C GLY A 503 27.30 4.29 14.31
N VAL A 504 27.11 3.57 13.20
CA VAL A 504 27.93 3.72 11.98
C VAL A 504 27.46 4.90 11.12
N GLY A 505 28.37 5.45 10.30
CA GLY A 505 28.01 6.45 9.28
C GLY A 505 27.04 5.91 8.24
N LYS A 506 26.32 6.78 7.52
CA LYS A 506 25.25 6.38 6.58
C LYS A 506 25.78 5.62 5.37
N GLU A 507 26.83 6.14 4.77
CA GLU A 507 27.53 5.54 3.62
C GLU A 507 28.14 4.19 4.02
N GLU A 508 28.72 4.11 5.22
CA GLU A 508 29.26 2.88 5.79
C GLU A 508 28.16 1.86 6.14
N CYS A 509 26.99 2.32 6.60
CA CYS A 509 25.81 1.51 6.83
C CYS A 509 25.31 0.86 5.53
N VAL A 510 25.31 1.59 4.41
CA VAL A 510 24.97 1.07 3.09
C VAL A 510 26.05 0.09 2.60
N GLN A 511 27.33 0.42 2.71
CA GLN A 511 28.44 -0.46 2.32
C GLN A 511 28.40 -1.81 3.06
N ILE A 512 28.20 -1.81 4.39
CA ILE A 512 28.07 -3.05 5.17
C ILE A 512 26.86 -3.88 4.72
N LEU A 513 25.75 -3.22 4.36
CA LEU A 513 24.54 -3.89 3.88
C LEU A 513 24.78 -4.51 2.50
N GLU A 514 25.41 -3.79 1.58
CA GLU A 514 25.80 -4.25 0.23
C GLU A 514 26.79 -5.41 0.29
N GLU A 515 27.88 -5.30 1.07
CA GLU A 515 28.89 -6.35 1.25
C GLU A 515 28.27 -7.65 1.80
N VAL A 516 27.50 -7.54 2.89
CA VAL A 516 26.91 -8.73 3.55
C VAL A 516 25.89 -9.45 2.66
N PHE A 517 25.11 -8.71 1.86
CA PHE A 517 24.14 -9.30 0.92
C PHE A 517 24.76 -9.74 -0.41
N GLY A 518 25.86 -9.13 -0.84
CA GLY A 518 26.63 -9.56 -2.01
C GLY A 518 27.29 -10.92 -1.78
N ASP A 519 27.89 -11.11 -0.60
CA ASP A 519 28.44 -12.41 -0.18
C ASP A 519 27.37 -13.48 0.09
N GLY A 520 26.19 -13.05 0.56
CA GLY A 520 25.27 -13.90 1.32
C GLY A 520 23.94 -14.24 0.66
N PHE A 521 23.51 -13.49 -0.35
CA PHE A 521 22.20 -13.67 -1.00
C PHE A 521 22.37 -13.73 -2.52
N PRO A 522 21.98 -14.82 -3.21
CA PRO A 522 22.11 -14.92 -4.67
C PRO A 522 21.32 -13.83 -5.41
N ASP A 523 21.95 -13.13 -6.36
CA ASP A 523 21.32 -12.06 -7.16
C ASP A 523 21.01 -12.47 -8.59
N GLU A 524 21.06 -13.77 -8.88
CA GLU A 524 20.77 -14.36 -10.18
C GLU A 524 19.42 -15.09 -10.15
N LYS A 525 18.58 -14.87 -11.17
CA LYS A 525 17.21 -15.44 -11.28
C LYS A 525 17.23 -16.97 -11.21
N ASP A 526 18.19 -17.60 -11.88
CA ASP A 526 18.36 -19.06 -11.91
C ASP A 526 18.72 -19.61 -10.50
N ALA A 527 19.61 -18.95 -9.77
CA ALA A 527 19.98 -19.34 -8.41
C ALA A 527 18.81 -19.18 -7.42
N LEU A 528 18.09 -18.05 -7.49
CA LEU A 528 16.89 -17.80 -6.68
C LEU A 528 15.82 -18.88 -6.87
N LEU A 529 15.67 -19.38 -8.10
CA LEU A 529 14.75 -20.46 -8.44
C LEU A 529 15.28 -21.84 -7.98
N ARG A 530 16.50 -22.25 -8.38
CA ARG A 530 17.09 -23.55 -8.01
C ARG A 530 17.15 -23.76 -6.51
N GLU A 531 17.54 -22.72 -5.77
CA GLU A 531 17.62 -22.78 -4.33
C GLU A 531 16.25 -22.61 -3.63
N GLY A 532 15.17 -22.33 -4.35
CA GLY A 532 13.84 -22.13 -3.77
C GLY A 532 13.79 -20.97 -2.78
N LEU A 533 14.46 -19.85 -3.10
CA LEU A 533 14.54 -18.67 -2.24
C LEU A 533 13.38 -17.69 -2.48
N GLY A 534 12.94 -17.55 -3.73
CA GLY A 534 11.78 -16.72 -4.12
C GLY A 534 10.61 -17.55 -4.64
N TYR A 535 9.41 -16.97 -4.61
CA TYR A 535 8.21 -17.54 -5.26
C TYR A 535 8.10 -17.05 -6.72
N PHE A 536 7.69 -17.93 -7.62
CA PHE A 536 7.60 -17.67 -9.06
C PHE A 536 6.23 -18.07 -9.62
N MET A 537 5.79 -17.32 -10.63
CA MET A 537 4.63 -17.58 -11.48
C MET A 537 5.14 -18.23 -12.77
N PHE A 538 4.75 -19.45 -13.06
CA PHE A 538 5.22 -20.20 -14.23
C PHE A 538 4.24 -20.11 -15.40
N SER A 539 4.77 -20.04 -16.61
CA SER A 539 3.99 -20.11 -17.86
C SER A 539 4.69 -20.97 -18.91
N VAL A 540 3.93 -21.52 -19.85
CA VAL A 540 4.49 -22.36 -20.93
C VAL A 540 5.01 -21.48 -22.06
N ARG A 541 6.28 -21.64 -22.42
CA ARG A 541 6.94 -20.97 -23.56
C ARG A 541 7.05 -21.91 -24.77
N ASP A 542 7.43 -23.17 -24.55
CA ASP A 542 7.33 -24.25 -25.55
C ASP A 542 6.72 -25.49 -24.89
N GLN A 543 5.49 -25.81 -25.30
CA GLN A 543 4.68 -26.92 -24.77
C GLN A 543 5.31 -28.30 -25.05
N ASN A 544 5.96 -28.48 -26.19
CA ASN A 544 6.58 -29.75 -26.56
C ASN A 544 7.87 -29.98 -25.79
N LEU A 545 8.72 -28.95 -25.70
CA LEU A 545 9.96 -28.99 -24.94
C LEU A 545 9.68 -29.20 -23.44
N ALA A 546 8.77 -28.41 -22.87
CA ALA A 546 8.36 -28.56 -21.47
C ALA A 546 7.80 -29.97 -21.19
N LYS A 547 6.95 -30.52 -22.08
CA LYS A 547 6.44 -31.89 -21.93
C LYS A 547 7.55 -32.95 -21.99
N GLN A 548 8.48 -32.82 -22.92
CA GLN A 548 9.62 -33.76 -23.05
C GLN A 548 10.51 -33.73 -21.80
N MET A 549 10.79 -32.54 -21.26
CA MET A 549 11.59 -32.39 -20.05
C MET A 549 10.87 -32.91 -18.79
N ALA A 550 9.57 -32.67 -18.66
CA ALA A 550 8.77 -33.17 -17.53
C ALA A 550 8.68 -34.72 -17.51
N ILE A 551 8.61 -35.36 -18.68
CA ILE A 551 8.59 -36.84 -18.81
C ILE A 551 10.01 -37.43 -18.69
N GLY A 552 11.03 -36.72 -19.19
CA GLY A 552 12.43 -37.15 -19.20
C GLY A 552 13.26 -36.76 -17.98
N SER A 553 12.65 -36.15 -16.95
CA SER A 553 13.32 -35.56 -15.77
C SER A 553 14.09 -36.57 -14.91
N GLY A 554 13.70 -37.84 -14.94
CA GLY A 554 14.38 -38.94 -14.25
C GLY A 554 14.26 -38.85 -12.73
N LEU A 555 15.31 -38.33 -12.07
CA LEU A 555 15.37 -38.14 -10.61
C LEU A 555 15.25 -36.66 -10.19
N LYS A 556 15.19 -35.72 -11.14
CA LYS A 556 15.04 -34.29 -10.85
C LYS A 556 13.58 -33.93 -10.61
N SER A 557 13.30 -33.18 -9.56
CA SER A 557 11.97 -32.72 -9.17
C SER A 557 12.02 -31.27 -8.67
N GLY A 558 10.84 -30.65 -8.53
CA GLY A 558 10.68 -29.32 -7.93
C GLY A 558 11.56 -28.23 -8.55
N CYS A 559 12.21 -27.45 -7.68
CA CYS A 559 12.99 -26.27 -8.06
C CYS A 559 14.12 -26.52 -9.08
N GLU A 560 14.81 -27.67 -9.02
CA GLU A 560 15.87 -27.98 -9.98
C GLU A 560 15.32 -28.26 -11.37
N LEU A 561 14.23 -29.04 -11.47
CA LEU A 561 13.56 -29.34 -12.73
C LEU A 561 12.97 -28.07 -13.35
N LEU A 562 12.28 -27.25 -12.54
CA LEU A 562 11.69 -26.00 -13.00
C LEU A 562 12.76 -25.02 -13.52
N ALA A 563 13.91 -24.92 -12.86
CA ALA A 563 15.03 -24.11 -13.34
C ALA A 563 15.59 -24.61 -14.68
N ASP A 564 15.79 -25.93 -14.84
CA ASP A 564 16.23 -26.51 -16.10
C ASP A 564 15.22 -26.23 -17.24
N MET A 565 13.92 -26.35 -16.96
CA MET A 565 12.85 -26.07 -17.93
C MET A 565 12.78 -24.60 -18.35
N VAL A 566 13.05 -23.67 -17.43
CA VAL A 566 13.17 -22.23 -17.72
C VAL A 566 14.44 -21.94 -18.52
N GLN A 567 15.58 -22.50 -18.12
CA GLN A 567 16.87 -22.32 -18.80
C GLN A 567 16.85 -22.86 -20.24
N ALA A 568 16.14 -23.97 -20.48
CA ALA A 568 15.95 -24.53 -21.81
C ALA A 568 14.94 -23.74 -22.67
N GLY A 569 14.17 -22.81 -22.08
CA GLY A 569 13.12 -22.06 -22.76
C GLY A 569 11.80 -22.81 -22.95
N GLY A 570 11.60 -23.93 -22.25
CA GLY A 570 10.31 -24.63 -22.22
C GLY A 570 9.26 -23.90 -21.38
N LEU A 571 9.69 -23.29 -20.27
CA LEU A 571 8.87 -22.44 -19.41
C LEU A 571 9.41 -21.01 -19.34
N ASP A 572 8.57 -20.09 -18.89
CA ASP A 572 9.00 -18.84 -18.24
C ASP A 572 8.67 -18.89 -16.74
N ALA A 573 9.32 -18.01 -15.97
CA ALA A 573 9.11 -17.85 -14.53
C ALA A 573 9.18 -16.36 -14.17
N GLU A 574 8.04 -15.73 -13.92
CA GLU A 574 7.94 -14.34 -13.46
C GLU A 574 8.04 -14.31 -11.92
N PRO A 575 8.87 -13.45 -11.31
CA PRO A 575 8.96 -13.36 -9.85
C PRO A 575 7.65 -12.83 -9.26
N ILE A 576 7.04 -13.54 -8.31
CA ILE A 576 5.80 -13.06 -7.67
C ILE A 576 6.12 -11.84 -6.81
N THR A 577 5.47 -10.70 -7.08
CA THR A 577 5.64 -9.45 -6.33
C THR A 577 5.33 -9.63 -4.85
N TYR A 578 6.12 -9.01 -3.98
CA TYR A 578 5.84 -8.95 -2.55
C TYR A 578 4.76 -7.91 -2.26
N GLU A 579 3.63 -8.35 -1.71
CA GLU A 579 2.41 -7.60 -1.38
C GLU A 579 2.30 -7.19 0.09
N ASP A 580 3.23 -7.63 0.94
CA ASP A 580 3.15 -7.44 2.39
C ASP A 580 4.19 -6.40 2.86
N PHE A 581 4.52 -6.42 4.15
CA PHE A 581 5.37 -5.41 4.80
C PHE A 581 6.53 -6.08 5.53
N LEU A 582 7.71 -5.45 5.53
CA LEU A 582 8.87 -5.96 6.25
C LEU A 582 8.66 -5.88 7.77
N PRO A 583 8.71 -7.00 8.53
CA PRO A 583 8.48 -6.98 9.97
C PRO A 583 9.42 -6.02 10.72
N ALA A 584 10.72 -6.09 10.41
CA ALA A 584 11.75 -5.29 11.06
C ALA A 584 11.99 -3.89 10.44
N SER A 585 11.46 -3.58 9.26
CA SER A 585 11.59 -2.25 8.63
C SER A 585 10.34 -1.39 8.73
N ALA A 586 9.17 -1.99 8.99
CA ALA A 586 8.05 -1.24 9.56
C ALA A 586 8.49 -0.54 10.87
N ALA A 587 9.23 -1.27 11.72
CA ALA A 587 9.81 -0.76 12.97
C ALA A 587 10.68 0.51 12.79
N GLY A 588 11.63 0.49 11.85
CA GLY A 588 12.55 1.60 11.58
C GLY A 588 11.83 2.85 11.07
N ILE A 589 10.89 2.67 10.13
CA ILE A 589 10.04 3.76 9.65
C ILE A 589 9.16 4.31 10.78
N PHE A 590 8.49 3.45 11.55
CA PHE A 590 7.64 3.92 12.65
C PHE A 590 8.44 4.69 13.69
N GLN A 591 9.59 4.19 14.15
CA GLN A 591 10.46 4.91 15.09
C GLN A 591 10.94 6.25 14.52
N SER A 592 11.39 6.28 13.26
CA SER A 592 11.90 7.49 12.61
C SER A 592 10.82 8.49 12.18
N ASN A 593 9.54 8.12 12.27
CA ASN A 593 8.38 9.00 12.13
C ASN A 593 7.92 9.58 13.48
N LEU A 594 8.53 9.20 14.61
CA LEU A 594 8.25 9.83 15.90
C LEU A 594 9.19 11.03 16.15
N PRO A 595 8.76 12.04 16.93
CA PRO A 595 9.67 13.08 17.39
C PRO A 595 10.82 12.45 18.18
N GLN A 596 12.06 12.72 17.77
CA GLN A 596 13.26 12.26 18.50
C GLN A 596 13.33 12.92 19.89
N THR A 597 12.71 12.29 20.89
CA THR A 597 12.91 12.61 22.30
C THR A 597 14.11 11.80 22.81
N ALA A 598 15.06 12.48 23.45
CA ALA A 598 16.40 11.94 23.76
C ALA A 598 16.44 10.90 24.91
N THR A 599 15.38 10.10 25.07
CA THR A 599 15.20 9.14 26.17
C THR A 599 14.83 7.74 25.72
N ALA A 600 14.31 7.55 24.49
CA ALA A 600 14.13 6.23 23.90
C ALA A 600 15.45 5.77 23.25
N ARG A 601 16.36 5.20 24.05
CA ARG A 601 17.43 4.36 23.48
C ARG A 601 16.76 3.22 22.72
N PRO A 602 17.21 2.84 21.51
CA PRO A 602 16.78 1.58 20.94
C PRO A 602 17.16 0.46 21.91
N THR A 603 16.21 -0.39 22.28
CA THR A 603 16.48 -1.65 22.99
C THR A 603 17.04 -2.68 22.00
N SER A 604 18.11 -2.30 21.28
CA SER A 604 18.99 -3.21 20.55
C SER A 604 19.82 -4.09 21.47
N ALA A 605 19.77 -3.82 22.78
CA ALA A 605 20.09 -4.78 23.83
C ALA A 605 19.11 -5.96 23.79
N ARG A 606 19.40 -6.94 22.93
CA ARG A 606 19.24 -8.35 23.34
C ARG A 606 20.02 -8.50 24.63
N SER A 607 19.32 -8.46 25.76
CA SER A 607 19.87 -9.01 27.00
C SER A 607 20.03 -10.51 26.80
N GLU A 608 21.26 -10.96 26.56
CA GLU A 608 21.65 -12.38 26.63
C GLU A 608 21.65 -12.86 28.09
N ALA A 609 20.52 -12.64 28.77
CA ALA A 609 20.24 -13.00 30.15
C ALA A 609 19.03 -13.92 30.16
N ASN A 610 19.23 -15.15 30.63
CA ASN A 610 18.27 -16.25 30.65
C ASN A 610 16.82 -15.84 31.00
N SER A 611 15.91 -16.05 30.06
CA SER A 611 14.48 -16.23 30.34
C SER A 611 13.80 -17.07 29.24
N ASP A 612 13.57 -18.34 29.54
CA ASP A 612 12.64 -19.28 28.90
C ASP A 612 12.11 -18.93 27.49
N GLU A 613 12.69 -19.53 26.45
CA GLU A 613 12.13 -19.52 25.08
C GLU A 613 10.65 -19.96 25.04
N HIS A 614 10.21 -20.75 26.01
CA HIS A 614 8.85 -21.22 26.13
C HIS A 614 7.86 -20.10 26.49
N ASN A 615 8.29 -19.14 27.33
CA ASN A 615 7.41 -18.10 27.86
C ASN A 615 7.21 -16.96 26.84
N GLY A 616 8.26 -16.54 26.15
CA GLY A 616 8.16 -15.55 25.06
C GLY A 616 7.31 -16.03 23.87
N LYS A 617 7.41 -17.32 23.52
CA LYS A 617 6.57 -17.93 22.46
C LYS A 617 5.09 -18.09 22.86
N LEU A 618 4.77 -18.04 24.16
CA LEU A 618 3.38 -18.03 24.65
C LEU A 618 2.78 -16.63 24.56
N ASP A 619 3.54 -15.59 24.91
CA ASP A 619 3.10 -14.18 24.80
C ASP A 619 2.89 -13.77 23.33
N ASP A 620 3.80 -14.13 22.41
CA ASP A 620 3.64 -13.93 20.96
C ASP A 620 2.30 -14.49 20.43
N LYS A 621 1.97 -15.73 20.84
CA LYS A 621 0.74 -16.41 20.42
C LYS A 621 -0.49 -15.75 21.01
N GLU A 622 -0.41 -15.28 22.25
CA GLU A 622 -1.51 -14.58 22.91
C GLU A 622 -1.75 -13.19 22.29
N ALA A 623 -0.68 -12.45 21.98
CA ALA A 623 -0.73 -11.18 21.29
C ALA A 623 -1.34 -11.31 19.88
N ARG A 624 -0.96 -12.36 19.13
CA ARG A 624 -1.61 -12.70 17.85
C ARG A 624 -3.07 -13.07 18.03
N ARG A 625 -3.41 -13.95 18.98
CA ARG A 625 -4.79 -14.40 19.26
C ARG A 625 -5.72 -13.22 19.60
N LYS A 626 -5.22 -12.23 20.34
CA LYS A 626 -5.95 -10.98 20.62
C LYS A 626 -6.22 -10.18 19.34
N LEU A 627 -5.25 -10.04 18.45
CA LEU A 627 -5.47 -9.34 17.18
C LEU A 627 -6.44 -10.10 16.25
N GLU A 628 -6.33 -11.43 16.18
CA GLU A 628 -7.27 -12.31 15.45
C GLU A 628 -8.71 -12.17 15.96
N ALA A 629 -8.89 -12.15 17.29
CA ALA A 629 -10.19 -11.87 17.90
C ALA A 629 -10.70 -10.46 17.55
N ALA A 630 -9.82 -9.45 17.56
CA ALA A 630 -10.17 -8.06 17.26
C ALA A 630 -10.50 -7.81 15.78
N VAL A 631 -9.84 -8.47 14.82
CA VAL A 631 -10.27 -8.42 13.40
C VAL A 631 -11.51 -9.26 13.12
N GLY A 632 -11.91 -10.13 14.06
CA GLY A 632 -13.09 -11.00 13.93
C GLY A 632 -12.86 -12.23 13.04
N GLY A 633 -11.62 -12.72 12.93
CA GLY A 633 -11.29 -13.85 12.04
C GLY A 633 -9.80 -14.22 12.02
N GLU A 634 -9.46 -15.19 11.18
CA GLU A 634 -8.06 -15.61 10.97
C GLU A 634 -7.26 -14.53 10.22
N ILE A 635 -6.06 -14.23 10.72
CA ILE A 635 -5.06 -13.43 10.00
C ILE A 635 -4.26 -14.37 9.10
N LEU A 636 -4.40 -14.20 7.78
CA LEU A 636 -3.85 -15.12 6.79
C LEU A 636 -2.30 -15.09 6.77
N ASP A 637 -1.67 -16.26 6.65
CA ASP A 637 -0.23 -16.38 6.41
C ASP A 637 0.09 -16.02 4.95
N TYR A 638 0.83 -14.93 4.73
CA TYR A 638 1.21 -14.52 3.37
C TYR A 638 2.09 -15.54 2.66
N PHE A 639 2.92 -16.32 3.37
CA PHE A 639 3.71 -17.37 2.73
C PHE A 639 2.81 -18.43 2.07
N THR A 640 1.71 -18.80 2.72
CA THR A 640 0.70 -19.71 2.16
C THR A 640 0.03 -19.09 0.93
N LEU A 641 -0.25 -17.77 0.94
CA LEU A 641 -0.84 -17.07 -0.20
C LEU A 641 0.10 -16.96 -1.42
N TYR A 642 1.42 -16.86 -1.21
CA TYR A 642 2.40 -16.89 -2.31
C TYR A 642 2.63 -18.31 -2.83
N ALA A 643 2.71 -19.29 -1.92
CA ALA A 643 2.82 -20.70 -2.29
C ALA A 643 1.61 -21.15 -3.13
N GLU A 644 0.40 -20.74 -2.74
CA GLU A 644 -0.82 -21.03 -3.50
C GLU A 644 -0.81 -20.41 -4.90
N GLN A 645 -0.34 -19.17 -5.07
CA GLN A 645 -0.19 -18.55 -6.38
C GLN A 645 0.81 -19.28 -7.28
N GLN A 646 1.97 -19.68 -6.73
CA GLN A 646 2.93 -20.51 -7.45
C GLN A 646 2.32 -21.87 -7.83
N ARG A 647 1.66 -22.55 -6.88
CA ARG A 647 0.99 -23.85 -7.08
C ARG A 647 -0.09 -23.78 -8.15
N GLN A 648 -0.89 -22.72 -8.18
CA GLN A 648 -1.90 -22.48 -9.21
C GLN A 648 -1.24 -22.37 -10.59
N SER A 649 -0.18 -21.57 -10.73
CA SER A 649 0.56 -21.44 -12.01
C SER A 649 1.15 -22.77 -12.49
N LEU A 650 1.66 -23.59 -11.57
CA LEU A 650 2.19 -24.92 -11.88
C LEU A 650 1.07 -25.90 -12.27
N ALA A 651 -0.13 -25.76 -11.71
CA ALA A 651 -1.30 -26.55 -12.14
C ALA A 651 -1.77 -26.15 -13.55
N GLU A 652 -1.76 -24.85 -13.87
CA GLU A 652 -2.02 -24.33 -15.23
C GLU A 652 -0.99 -24.87 -16.24
N VAL A 653 0.31 -24.83 -15.90
CA VAL A 653 1.40 -25.43 -16.70
C VAL A 653 1.23 -26.94 -16.87
N ALA A 654 0.96 -27.68 -15.79
CA ALA A 654 0.79 -29.13 -15.82
C ALA A 654 -0.38 -29.55 -16.72
N ALA A 655 -1.52 -28.87 -16.60
CA ALA A 655 -2.67 -29.06 -17.46
C ALA A 655 -2.36 -28.74 -18.94
N ALA A 656 -1.64 -27.64 -19.19
CA ALA A 656 -1.26 -27.23 -20.55
C ALA A 656 -0.32 -28.24 -21.22
N ILE A 657 0.70 -28.77 -20.53
CA ILE A 657 1.61 -29.77 -21.11
C ILE A 657 1.08 -31.21 -21.01
N GLY A 658 -0.03 -31.43 -20.29
CA GLY A 658 -0.68 -32.72 -20.13
C GLY A 658 0.17 -33.71 -19.32
N VAL A 659 0.58 -33.29 -18.11
CA VAL A 659 1.21 -34.10 -17.06
C VAL A 659 0.51 -33.84 -15.73
N GLU A 660 0.75 -34.71 -14.75
CA GLU A 660 0.28 -34.49 -13.37
C GLU A 660 1.13 -33.43 -12.65
N LEU A 661 0.51 -32.63 -11.77
CA LEU A 661 1.21 -31.56 -11.03
C LEU A 661 2.41 -32.06 -10.22
N HIS A 662 2.35 -33.28 -9.67
CA HIS A 662 3.43 -33.88 -8.91
C HIS A 662 4.69 -34.20 -9.76
N ALA A 663 4.59 -34.17 -11.10
CA ALA A 663 5.75 -34.28 -11.98
C ALA A 663 6.55 -32.97 -12.09
N LEU A 664 5.99 -31.85 -11.64
CA LEU A 664 6.62 -30.51 -11.67
C LEU A 664 6.97 -29.98 -10.27
N ALA A 665 6.22 -30.38 -9.23
CA ALA A 665 6.40 -29.93 -7.86
C ALA A 665 6.46 -31.09 -6.86
N ASP A 666 7.44 -31.07 -5.98
CA ASP A 666 7.46 -31.95 -4.81
C ASP A 666 6.43 -31.48 -3.78
N THR A 667 5.83 -32.43 -3.05
CA THR A 667 4.87 -32.14 -1.97
C THR A 667 5.46 -31.35 -0.79
N SER A 668 6.78 -31.19 -0.74
CA SER A 668 7.52 -30.35 0.21
C SER A 668 7.94 -28.97 -0.34
N THR A 669 7.71 -28.72 -1.64
CA THR A 669 7.92 -27.42 -2.31
C THR A 669 6.62 -26.61 -2.48
N VAL A 670 5.52 -27.14 -1.95
CA VAL A 670 4.17 -26.54 -1.90
C VAL A 670 3.90 -25.98 -0.51
#